data_AF-A0A3Q0JFF1-F1
#
_entry.id   AF-A0A3Q0JFF1-F1
#
_cell.length_a   1.000
_cell.length_b   1.000
_cell.length_c   1.000
_cell.angle_alpha   90.00
_cell.angle_beta   90.00
_cell.angle_gamma   90.00
#
_symmetry.space_group_name_H-M   'P 1'
#
loop_
_entity.id
_entity.type
_entity.pdbx_description
1 polymer ?
#
loop_
_entity_poly.entity_id
_entity_poly.type
_entity_poly.pdbx_seq_one_letter_code
_entity_poly.pdbx_strand_id
1 'polypeptide(L)'
;MRHCRAVGNTTGNHYVSLDTIEEVLPYFKKSMDQRNPYLAKIDRYHATGGYLTVQDSPWNTPLGLGFLQAGEEMGYNIVDYNGAQQTGFSLYQFTMRRGNRCSTAKAFLSPVKHRKNLHVALWSHVTRVMIDPNSRRAYGVEYLRDGRLHKVFARKEVILSAGALNSPQLLMLSGIGPREHLAEIGVPLIHDSPGVGQNLQDHIAVGGIVFKIDYPVSLVMNRMVTVSAAVKYATQGKGPLTSSVGLETVAFITTKYGNITDDWPDIEFMLTSTSTPSDGGTACKHAHGLTDKFYDDYLSELNNKDLFGVFPMILRPKSRGHMKLRSNNPLAHPLFYHNYLTHPDDVRVLREGVKAGLAIGETDAMKRFGAKFHAKPVPGCRHLELYTDDYWDCYIRQYTMTIYHMSGTTKMGPDSDPYAVVDPTLRVYGVQGLRVIDASIMPRITSGNINAPVIMIGEKGSDMIKDYWFGTEALKKKRKRTPPRGPNQYREATEQSGYKDHVLKQYADYVNNPFNQTFYPFAGQPNPGYTGQTVKENYERVLYDPVQDNAPENSWLQERVAGPEQTYESSRIYYNEDNDEVTVEDVDEYATPDSGQFGVKERTHHQQQQQPSESRSHQYEQYVRYNTSDSSADVTNPAPNQEQYQFVPSNDEDVTKSNTQPRHRDSQKMRYSDIVGTSYQGTMMDMMKKQQQGVS
;
A
#
# COMPACT_ATOMS: atom_id res chain seq x y z
N MET A 1 -10.29 1.94 -15.57
CA MET A 1 -9.93 0.97 -16.64
C MET A 1 -9.34 1.60 -17.91
N ARG A 2 -9.85 2.75 -18.37
CA ARG A 2 -9.60 3.32 -19.72
C ARG A 2 -8.13 3.39 -20.17
N HIS A 3 -7.21 3.68 -19.25
CA HIS A 3 -5.86 4.14 -19.59
C HIS A 3 -4.78 3.05 -19.68
N CYS A 4 -5.13 1.92 -20.29
CA CYS A 4 -4.16 0.90 -20.70
C CYS A 4 -3.42 1.27 -22.02
N ARG A 5 -3.26 2.57 -22.33
CA ARG A 5 -2.56 3.03 -23.53
C ARG A 5 -1.05 2.76 -23.43
N ALA A 6 -0.61 1.61 -23.94
CA ALA A 6 0.77 1.43 -24.34
C ALA A 6 1.07 2.41 -25.49
N VAL A 7 1.88 3.45 -25.22
CA VAL A 7 2.20 4.48 -26.22
C VAL A 7 3.25 3.93 -27.19
N GLY A 8 2.78 3.23 -28.22
CA GLY A 8 3.56 2.74 -29.36
C GLY A 8 2.74 2.91 -30.65
N ASN A 9 3.13 3.87 -31.50
CA ASN A 9 2.41 4.14 -32.75
C ASN A 9 2.98 3.28 -33.90
N THR A 10 2.55 2.02 -33.99
CA THR A 10 3.00 1.09 -35.04
C THR A 10 1.89 0.76 -36.03
N THR A 11 2.00 1.29 -37.25
CA THR A 11 1.07 1.04 -38.35
C THR A 11 1.23 -0.37 -38.94
N GLY A 12 0.13 -1.09 -39.08
CA GLY A 12 -0.02 -2.09 -40.16
C GLY A 12 0.55 -3.49 -39.92
N ASN A 13 -0.02 -4.25 -38.96
CA ASN A 13 -0.26 -5.69 -39.13
C ASN A 13 -1.29 -6.21 -38.11
N HIS A 14 -2.06 -7.24 -38.47
CA HIS A 14 -3.17 -7.76 -37.64
C HIS A 14 -2.70 -8.66 -36.48
N TYR A 15 -2.07 -8.06 -35.46
CA TYR A 15 -1.77 -8.71 -34.19
C TYR A 15 -2.46 -7.96 -33.03
N VAL A 16 -3.08 -8.72 -32.13
CA VAL A 16 -4.00 -8.23 -31.07
C VAL A 16 -3.19 -7.68 -29.88
N SER A 17 -2.78 -6.41 -29.97
CA SER A 17 -1.85 -5.74 -29.05
C SER A 17 -2.50 -5.30 -27.74
N LEU A 18 -1.77 -4.63 -26.83
CA LEU A 18 -2.34 -4.14 -25.55
C LEU A 18 -2.82 -2.69 -25.62
N ASP A 19 -2.92 -2.12 -26.82
CA ASP A 19 -2.78 -0.67 -27.00
C ASP A 19 -4.11 0.10 -26.90
N THR A 20 -5.24 -0.59 -27.13
CA THR A 20 -6.61 -0.02 -27.07
C THR A 20 -7.43 -0.62 -25.93
N ILE A 21 -8.30 0.19 -25.32
CA ILE A 21 -9.21 -0.28 -24.26
C ILE A 21 -10.21 -1.30 -24.83
N GLU A 22 -10.64 -1.13 -26.07
CA GLU A 22 -11.54 -2.00 -26.81
C GLU A 22 -11.03 -3.46 -26.89
N GLU A 23 -9.72 -3.66 -27.05
CA GLU A 23 -9.10 -4.99 -27.14
C GLU A 23 -8.82 -5.66 -25.78
N VAL A 24 -8.78 -4.90 -24.68
CA VAL A 24 -8.49 -5.44 -23.33
C VAL A 24 -9.73 -5.50 -22.43
N LEU A 25 -10.73 -4.64 -22.66
CA LEU A 25 -12.01 -4.62 -21.93
C LEU A 25 -12.74 -5.98 -21.92
N PRO A 26 -12.77 -6.79 -23.00
CA PRO A 26 -13.31 -8.14 -22.95
C PRO A 26 -12.61 -9.03 -21.91
N TYR A 27 -11.29 -8.87 -21.70
CA TYR A 27 -10.49 -9.67 -20.77
C TYR A 27 -10.62 -9.18 -19.33
N PHE A 28 -10.71 -7.86 -19.08
CA PHE A 28 -11.13 -7.32 -17.78
C PHE A 28 -12.48 -7.91 -17.33
N LYS A 29 -13.44 -7.97 -18.25
CA LYS A 29 -14.80 -8.48 -18.00
C LYS A 29 -14.87 -10.00 -17.86
N LYS A 30 -14.10 -10.75 -18.66
CA LYS A 30 -14.07 -12.23 -18.69
C LYS A 30 -13.85 -12.86 -17.31
N SER A 31 -13.01 -12.25 -16.48
CA SER A 31 -12.71 -12.72 -15.13
C SER A 31 -13.67 -12.23 -14.06
N MET A 32 -14.43 -11.15 -14.30
CA MET A 32 -15.18 -10.42 -13.29
C MET A 32 -16.52 -11.06 -12.90
N ASP A 33 -16.79 -11.09 -11.59
CA ASP A 33 -18.10 -11.35 -11.00
C ASP A 33 -18.49 -10.17 -10.10
N GLN A 34 -19.01 -9.10 -10.72
CA GLN A 34 -19.49 -7.89 -10.05
C GLN A 34 -20.73 -8.20 -9.21
N ARG A 35 -20.67 -7.95 -7.90
CA ARG A 35 -21.79 -8.21 -6.97
C ARG A 35 -22.59 -6.97 -6.62
N ASN A 36 -22.03 -5.78 -6.84
CA ASN A 36 -22.67 -4.51 -6.55
C ASN A 36 -23.86 -4.33 -7.51
N PRO A 37 -25.13 -4.34 -7.05
CA PRO A 37 -26.29 -4.47 -7.94
C PRO A 37 -26.52 -3.31 -8.91
N TYR A 38 -25.89 -2.17 -8.67
CA TYR A 38 -25.89 -1.00 -9.54
C TYR A 38 -24.85 -1.15 -10.66
N LEU A 39 -23.59 -1.45 -10.34
CA LEU A 39 -22.54 -1.70 -11.34
C LEU A 39 -22.80 -2.96 -12.17
N ALA A 40 -23.39 -4.00 -11.59
CA ALA A 40 -23.70 -5.26 -12.27
C ALA A 40 -24.69 -5.11 -13.45
N LYS A 41 -25.39 -3.96 -13.56
CA LYS A 41 -26.27 -3.61 -14.69
C LYS A 41 -25.54 -2.86 -15.81
N ILE A 42 -24.39 -2.23 -15.52
CA ILE A 42 -23.62 -1.41 -16.47
C ILE A 42 -22.76 -2.34 -17.34
N ASP A 43 -23.44 -3.02 -18.27
CA ASP A 43 -22.91 -4.16 -19.02
C ASP A 43 -21.73 -3.82 -19.95
N ARG A 44 -21.52 -2.53 -20.28
CA ARG A 44 -20.38 -2.06 -21.07
C ARG A 44 -19.06 -2.28 -20.35
N TYR A 45 -18.96 -1.89 -19.08
CA TYR A 45 -17.71 -1.90 -18.31
C TYR A 45 -17.60 -3.07 -17.33
N HIS A 46 -18.71 -3.51 -16.75
CA HIS A 46 -18.75 -4.57 -15.74
C HIS A 46 -19.22 -5.92 -16.32
N ALA A 47 -19.04 -6.99 -15.56
CA ALA A 47 -19.57 -8.32 -15.88
C ALA A 47 -19.86 -9.15 -14.63
N THR A 48 -20.72 -10.15 -14.77
CA THR A 48 -21.15 -11.07 -13.72
C THR A 48 -20.87 -12.52 -14.10
N GLY A 49 -20.65 -13.38 -13.11
CA GLY A 49 -20.43 -14.83 -13.32
C GLY A 49 -19.01 -15.25 -13.72
N GLY A 50 -18.03 -14.33 -13.68
CA GLY A 50 -16.60 -14.68 -13.73
C GLY A 50 -16.09 -15.39 -12.47
N TYR A 51 -14.78 -15.64 -12.41
CA TYR A 51 -14.15 -16.35 -11.28
C TYR A 51 -13.69 -15.43 -10.16
N LEU A 52 -13.40 -14.15 -10.46
CA LEU A 52 -12.94 -13.13 -9.53
C LEU A 52 -14.13 -12.28 -9.08
N THR A 53 -14.62 -12.52 -7.87
CA THR A 53 -15.71 -11.71 -7.31
C THR A 53 -15.20 -10.32 -6.94
N VAL A 54 -15.95 -9.30 -7.36
CA VAL A 54 -15.75 -7.89 -7.01
C VAL A 54 -16.98 -7.43 -6.23
N GLN A 55 -16.75 -6.76 -5.11
CA GLN A 55 -17.80 -6.16 -4.29
C GLN A 55 -17.28 -5.00 -3.45
N ASP A 56 -18.17 -4.15 -2.97
CA ASP A 56 -17.86 -3.20 -1.90
C ASP A 56 -17.55 -3.92 -0.58
N SER A 57 -16.94 -3.20 0.36
CA SER A 57 -16.89 -3.68 1.76
C SER A 57 -18.31 -3.75 2.35
N PRO A 58 -18.70 -4.86 3.00
CA PRO A 58 -19.93 -4.94 3.80
C PRO A 58 -19.98 -4.01 5.02
N TRP A 59 -18.89 -3.29 5.31
CA TRP A 59 -18.77 -2.36 6.42
C TRP A 59 -17.76 -1.24 6.14
N ASN A 60 -18.17 0.01 6.39
CA ASN A 60 -17.37 1.23 6.29
C ASN A 60 -17.67 2.13 7.51
N THR A 61 -16.77 3.04 7.85
CA THR A 61 -17.04 4.10 8.85
C THR A 61 -17.93 5.22 8.26
N PRO A 62 -18.43 6.15 9.09
CA PRO A 62 -19.03 7.40 8.60
C PRO A 62 -18.09 8.29 7.77
N LEU A 63 -16.76 8.13 7.92
CA LEU A 63 -15.77 8.94 7.20
C LEU A 63 -15.78 8.66 5.70
N GLY A 64 -16.09 7.42 5.28
CA GLY A 64 -16.31 7.08 3.88
C GLY A 64 -17.34 7.97 3.16
N LEU A 65 -18.41 8.41 3.86
CA LEU A 65 -19.34 9.42 3.33
C LEU A 65 -18.75 10.83 3.39
N GLY A 66 -18.09 11.20 4.49
CA GLY A 66 -17.45 12.51 4.63
C GLY A 66 -16.50 12.79 3.47
N PHE A 67 -15.71 11.79 3.06
CA PHE A 67 -14.84 11.86 1.89
C PHE A 67 -15.59 12.06 0.56
N LEU A 68 -16.74 11.42 0.36
CA LEU A 68 -17.56 11.63 -0.84
C LEU A 68 -18.16 13.05 -0.86
N GLN A 69 -18.70 13.50 0.27
CA GLN A 69 -19.30 14.82 0.44
C GLN A 69 -18.25 15.94 0.30
N ALA A 70 -17.05 15.74 0.83
CA ALA A 70 -15.90 16.62 0.61
C ALA A 70 -15.54 16.73 -0.88
N GLY A 71 -15.60 15.61 -1.61
CA GLY A 71 -15.46 15.61 -3.07
C GLY A 71 -16.51 16.48 -3.76
N GLU A 72 -17.78 16.39 -3.36
CA GLU A 72 -18.87 17.23 -3.89
C GLU A 72 -18.69 18.72 -3.55
N GLU A 73 -18.28 19.05 -2.33
CA GLU A 73 -17.96 20.43 -1.91
C GLU A 73 -16.76 21.02 -2.70
N MET A 74 -15.79 20.18 -3.05
CA MET A 74 -14.68 20.52 -3.95
C MET A 74 -15.06 20.51 -5.44
N GLY A 75 -16.35 20.30 -5.78
CA GLY A 75 -16.86 20.35 -7.16
C GLY A 75 -16.68 19.08 -7.99
N TYR A 76 -16.26 17.97 -7.38
CA TYR A 76 -16.11 16.68 -8.07
C TYR A 76 -17.39 15.83 -8.04
N ASN A 77 -17.60 15.05 -9.09
CA ASN A 77 -18.71 14.10 -9.15
C ASN A 77 -18.41 12.81 -8.39
N ILE A 78 -19.46 12.19 -7.83
CA ILE A 78 -19.42 10.79 -7.39
C ILE A 78 -19.58 9.90 -8.63
N VAL A 79 -18.55 9.12 -8.97
CA VAL A 79 -18.43 8.36 -10.24
C VAL A 79 -18.13 6.88 -10.00
N ASP A 80 -18.28 6.04 -11.05
CA ASP A 80 -17.63 4.73 -11.10
C ASP A 80 -16.26 4.86 -11.78
N TYR A 81 -15.20 5.00 -10.99
CA TYR A 81 -13.81 5.14 -11.45
C TYR A 81 -13.31 4.01 -12.38
N ASN A 82 -14.02 2.87 -12.43
CA ASN A 82 -13.73 1.77 -13.35
C ASN A 82 -14.45 1.88 -14.70
N GLY A 83 -15.47 2.73 -14.82
CA GLY A 83 -16.41 2.79 -15.95
C GLY A 83 -16.15 3.92 -16.95
N ALA A 84 -17.13 4.82 -17.08
CA ALA A 84 -17.21 5.82 -18.14
C ALA A 84 -16.46 7.13 -17.87
N GLN A 85 -16.16 7.43 -16.61
CA GLN A 85 -15.37 8.59 -16.18
C GLN A 85 -14.48 8.13 -15.02
N GLN A 86 -13.19 8.45 -15.06
CA GLN A 86 -12.26 8.12 -13.97
C GLN A 86 -12.15 9.27 -12.97
N THR A 87 -12.13 10.52 -13.44
CA THR A 87 -12.03 11.73 -12.60
C THR A 87 -13.28 11.89 -11.71
N GLY A 88 -13.09 12.05 -10.40
CA GLY A 88 -14.16 12.10 -9.42
C GLY A 88 -13.87 11.25 -8.17
N PHE A 89 -14.88 11.08 -7.32
CA PHE A 89 -14.80 10.34 -6.04
C PHE A 89 -15.66 9.07 -6.09
N SER A 90 -15.24 8.00 -5.41
CA SER A 90 -15.94 6.70 -5.38
C SER A 90 -15.63 5.93 -4.09
N LEU A 91 -16.52 5.03 -3.65
CA LEU A 91 -16.11 4.00 -2.69
C LEU A 91 -15.19 2.96 -3.35
N TYR A 92 -14.23 2.42 -2.61
CA TYR A 92 -13.32 1.39 -3.13
C TYR A 92 -14.05 0.08 -3.44
N GLN A 93 -13.88 -0.42 -4.67
CA GLN A 93 -14.34 -1.74 -5.10
C GLN A 93 -13.25 -2.78 -4.83
N PHE A 94 -13.56 -3.84 -4.06
CA PHE A 94 -12.58 -4.84 -3.64
C PHE A 94 -12.72 -6.17 -4.35
N THR A 95 -11.59 -6.84 -4.62
CA THR A 95 -11.58 -8.28 -4.98
C THR A 95 -11.87 -9.12 -3.73
N MET A 96 -13.17 -9.23 -3.41
CA MET A 96 -13.71 -9.76 -2.17
C MET A 96 -14.89 -10.69 -2.47
N ARG A 97 -15.19 -11.64 -1.58
CA ARG A 97 -16.31 -12.58 -1.69
C ARG A 97 -16.86 -12.85 -0.29
N ARG A 98 -18.04 -12.31 0.03
CA ARG A 98 -18.70 -12.41 1.35
C ARG A 98 -17.79 -11.86 2.47
N GLY A 99 -17.38 -10.60 2.36
CA GLY A 99 -16.51 -9.93 3.36
C GLY A 99 -15.06 -10.42 3.41
N ASN A 100 -14.74 -11.54 2.73
CA ASN A 100 -13.42 -12.18 2.75
C ASN A 100 -12.64 -11.88 1.46
N ARG A 101 -11.31 -11.71 1.55
CA ARG A 101 -10.43 -11.54 0.38
C ARG A 101 -10.65 -12.64 -0.68
N CYS A 102 -10.79 -12.23 -1.94
CA CYS A 102 -10.88 -13.10 -3.11
C CYS A 102 -9.60 -12.98 -3.96
N SER A 103 -8.54 -13.68 -3.55
CA SER A 103 -7.28 -13.72 -4.29
C SER A 103 -7.39 -14.51 -5.61
N THR A 104 -6.47 -14.30 -6.54
CA THR A 104 -6.35 -15.08 -7.79
C THR A 104 -6.27 -16.59 -7.53
N ALA A 105 -5.58 -17.02 -6.48
CA ALA A 105 -5.55 -18.43 -6.07
C ALA A 105 -6.92 -18.95 -5.60
N LYS A 106 -7.76 -18.12 -4.97
CA LYS A 106 -9.12 -18.45 -4.52
C LYS A 106 -10.16 -18.37 -5.66
N ALA A 107 -9.92 -17.50 -6.63
CA ALA A 107 -10.72 -17.34 -7.84
C ALA A 107 -10.45 -18.45 -8.87
N PHE A 108 -9.21 -18.60 -9.34
CA PHE A 108 -8.88 -19.39 -10.54
C PHE A 108 -8.33 -20.79 -10.24
N LEU A 109 -7.47 -20.94 -9.22
CA LEU A 109 -6.83 -22.22 -8.90
C LEU A 109 -7.72 -23.11 -8.00
N SER A 110 -8.30 -22.53 -6.95
CA SER A 110 -9.06 -23.30 -5.95
C SER A 110 -10.25 -24.10 -6.51
N PRO A 111 -11.07 -23.58 -7.45
CA PRO A 111 -12.18 -24.35 -8.03
C PRO A 111 -11.73 -25.47 -8.99
N VAL A 112 -10.46 -25.48 -9.42
CA VAL A 112 -9.96 -26.38 -10.47
C VAL A 112 -8.82 -27.28 -10.00
N LYS A 113 -8.41 -27.18 -8.73
CA LYS A 113 -7.29 -27.91 -8.09
C LYS A 113 -7.37 -29.44 -8.17
N HIS A 114 -8.56 -30.00 -8.41
CA HIS A 114 -8.80 -31.45 -8.54
C HIS A 114 -8.74 -31.96 -9.98
N ARG A 115 -8.50 -31.09 -10.99
CA ARG A 115 -8.33 -31.52 -12.38
C ARG A 115 -7.01 -32.28 -12.52
N LYS A 116 -7.07 -33.55 -12.96
CA LYS A 116 -5.90 -34.45 -13.15
C LYS A 116 -4.80 -33.91 -14.08
N ASN A 117 -5.06 -32.84 -14.84
CA ASN A 117 -4.12 -32.19 -15.74
C ASN A 117 -3.56 -30.85 -15.20
N LEU A 118 -3.77 -30.54 -13.92
CA LEU A 118 -3.18 -29.41 -13.21
C LEU A 118 -2.40 -29.95 -12.01
N HIS A 119 -1.14 -29.52 -11.87
CA HIS A 119 -0.30 -29.82 -10.71
C HIS A 119 0.15 -28.48 -10.10
N VAL A 120 0.09 -28.36 -8.78
CA VAL A 120 0.51 -27.17 -8.04
C VAL A 120 1.54 -27.61 -6.99
N ALA A 121 2.75 -27.07 -7.08
CA ALA A 121 3.81 -27.32 -6.12
C ALA A 121 4.05 -26.02 -5.32
N LEU A 122 3.76 -26.07 -4.01
CA LEU A 122 4.13 -25.02 -3.06
C LEU A 122 5.57 -25.23 -2.59
N TRP A 123 6.15 -24.21 -1.93
CA TRP A 123 7.52 -24.25 -1.37
C TRP A 123 8.59 -24.69 -2.38
N SER A 124 8.39 -24.28 -3.64
CA SER A 124 9.19 -24.66 -4.80
C SER A 124 9.73 -23.40 -5.46
N HIS A 125 10.89 -22.93 -4.99
CA HIS A 125 11.52 -21.70 -5.45
C HIS A 125 12.28 -21.97 -6.76
N VAL A 126 11.78 -21.45 -7.88
CA VAL A 126 12.44 -21.63 -9.19
C VAL A 126 13.76 -20.88 -9.22
N THR A 127 14.86 -21.60 -9.42
CA THR A 127 16.21 -21.03 -9.42
C THR A 127 16.68 -20.63 -10.81
N ARG A 128 16.22 -21.34 -11.86
CA ARG A 128 16.68 -21.14 -13.25
C ARG A 128 15.73 -21.74 -14.28
N VAL A 129 15.57 -21.07 -15.43
CA VAL A 129 14.97 -21.67 -16.64
C VAL A 129 16.03 -22.49 -17.35
N MET A 130 15.71 -23.74 -17.67
CA MET A 130 16.59 -24.61 -18.44
C MET A 130 16.41 -24.33 -19.93
N ILE A 131 17.46 -23.81 -20.57
CA ILE A 131 17.50 -23.41 -21.98
C ILE A 131 18.67 -24.13 -22.65
N ASP A 132 18.44 -24.70 -23.83
CA ASP A 132 19.52 -25.27 -24.64
C ASP A 132 20.29 -24.12 -25.34
N PRO A 133 21.62 -23.99 -25.18
CA PRO A 133 22.36 -22.83 -25.68
C PRO A 133 22.44 -22.76 -27.21
N ASN A 134 22.33 -23.90 -27.90
CA ASN A 134 22.50 -23.99 -29.35
C ASN A 134 21.22 -23.57 -30.09
N SER A 135 20.08 -24.12 -29.71
CA SER A 135 18.75 -23.83 -30.26
C SER A 135 18.06 -22.63 -29.61
N ARG A 136 18.61 -22.13 -28.48
CA ARG A 136 18.00 -21.14 -27.59
C ARG A 136 16.56 -21.49 -27.20
N ARG A 137 16.27 -22.78 -27.00
CA ARG A 137 14.93 -23.26 -26.64
C ARG A 137 14.83 -23.54 -25.13
N ALA A 138 13.88 -22.90 -24.46
CA ALA A 138 13.50 -23.23 -23.10
C ALA A 138 12.78 -24.59 -23.08
N TYR A 139 13.24 -25.51 -22.21
CA TYR A 139 12.75 -26.89 -22.15
C TYR A 139 12.35 -27.35 -20.73
N GLY A 140 12.45 -26.48 -19.73
CA GLY A 140 12.01 -26.76 -18.36
C GLY A 140 12.47 -25.71 -17.35
N VAL A 141 12.28 -26.00 -16.07
CA VAL A 141 12.84 -25.20 -14.97
C VAL A 141 13.51 -26.07 -13.90
N GLU A 142 14.52 -25.50 -13.26
CA GLU A 142 15.20 -26.01 -12.08
C GLU A 142 14.67 -25.24 -10.86
N TYR A 143 14.36 -25.95 -9.76
CA TYR A 143 13.78 -25.34 -8.57
C TYR A 143 14.30 -25.97 -7.28
N LEU A 144 14.47 -25.15 -6.25
CA LEU A 144 14.79 -25.57 -4.90
C LEU A 144 13.49 -25.89 -4.14
N ARG A 145 13.44 -27.05 -3.50
CA ARG A 145 12.38 -27.45 -2.57
C ARG A 145 12.96 -28.38 -1.51
N ASP A 146 12.53 -28.23 -0.25
CA ASP A 146 12.92 -29.11 0.87
C ASP A 146 14.45 -29.30 0.97
N GLY A 147 15.21 -28.22 0.68
CA GLY A 147 16.68 -28.19 0.66
C GLY A 147 17.36 -28.86 -0.56
N ARG A 148 16.59 -29.29 -1.58
CA ARG A 148 17.09 -30.06 -2.73
C ARG A 148 16.71 -29.41 -4.06
N LEU A 149 17.60 -29.53 -5.05
CA LEU A 149 17.30 -29.09 -6.41
C LEU A 149 16.52 -30.18 -7.17
N HIS A 150 15.43 -29.76 -7.80
CA HIS A 150 14.54 -30.57 -8.61
C HIS A 150 14.41 -29.97 -10.02
N LYS A 151 14.02 -30.81 -10.99
CA LYS A 151 13.85 -30.41 -12.40
C LYS A 151 12.48 -30.83 -12.89
N VAL A 152 11.84 -29.98 -13.68
CA VAL A 152 10.59 -30.29 -14.39
C VAL A 152 10.66 -29.80 -15.82
N PHE A 153 10.24 -30.64 -16.77
CA PHE A 153 10.42 -30.44 -18.20
C PHE A 153 9.12 -29.99 -18.89
N ALA A 154 9.24 -29.01 -19.79
CA ALA A 154 8.14 -28.41 -20.51
C ALA A 154 8.19 -28.80 -22.00
N ARG A 155 7.25 -29.63 -22.46
CA ARG A 155 7.18 -30.05 -23.88
C ARG A 155 6.79 -28.91 -24.84
N LYS A 156 6.12 -27.87 -24.35
CA LYS A 156 5.55 -26.77 -25.16
C LYS A 156 6.23 -25.43 -24.89
N GLU A 157 5.92 -24.78 -23.77
CA GLU A 157 6.54 -23.52 -23.33
C GLU A 157 6.73 -23.50 -21.82
N VAL A 158 7.69 -22.69 -21.37
CA VAL A 158 7.80 -22.20 -19.98
C VAL A 158 7.18 -20.80 -19.94
N ILE A 159 6.45 -20.50 -18.87
CA ILE A 159 5.78 -19.20 -18.66
C ILE A 159 6.25 -18.67 -17.31
N LEU A 160 6.85 -17.48 -17.31
CA LEU A 160 7.20 -16.75 -16.10
C LEU A 160 6.02 -15.87 -15.69
N SER A 161 5.60 -16.00 -14.43
CA SER A 161 4.61 -15.13 -13.78
C SER A 161 5.08 -14.84 -12.35
N ALA A 162 6.38 -14.54 -12.20
CA ALA A 162 7.04 -14.34 -10.91
C ALA A 162 6.96 -12.88 -10.42
N GLY A 163 6.41 -11.97 -11.22
CA GLY A 163 6.20 -10.57 -10.89
C GLY A 163 7.37 -9.67 -11.29
N ALA A 164 7.16 -8.35 -11.17
CA ALA A 164 8.08 -7.32 -11.65
C ALA A 164 9.48 -7.35 -11.03
N LEU A 165 9.70 -8.04 -9.92
CA LEU A 165 11.02 -8.15 -9.29
C LEU A 165 11.69 -9.49 -9.60
N ASN A 166 10.94 -10.60 -9.62
CA ASN A 166 11.53 -11.94 -9.70
C ASN A 166 11.53 -12.51 -11.13
N SER A 167 10.65 -12.07 -12.04
CA SER A 167 10.71 -12.43 -13.46
C SER A 167 12.00 -11.94 -14.15
N PRO A 168 12.43 -10.66 -14.04
CA PRO A 168 13.74 -10.22 -14.55
C PRO A 168 14.93 -10.89 -13.83
N GLN A 169 14.86 -11.10 -12.51
CA GLN A 169 15.87 -11.85 -11.75
C GLN A 169 16.08 -13.25 -12.36
N LEU A 170 14.99 -13.98 -12.59
CA LEU A 170 15.02 -15.34 -13.11
C LEU A 170 15.47 -15.40 -14.59
N LEU A 171 15.13 -14.40 -15.41
CA LEU A 171 15.69 -14.26 -16.77
C LEU A 171 17.22 -14.11 -16.71
N MET A 172 17.73 -13.20 -15.88
CA MET A 172 19.16 -12.96 -15.75
C MET A 172 19.90 -14.19 -15.22
N LEU A 173 19.38 -14.87 -14.19
CA LEU A 173 19.92 -16.15 -13.68
C LEU A 173 19.89 -17.29 -14.72
N SER A 174 19.11 -17.14 -15.80
CA SER A 174 19.02 -18.07 -16.92
C SER A 174 19.84 -17.64 -18.14
N GLY A 175 20.67 -16.60 -18.02
CA GLY A 175 21.52 -16.09 -19.10
C GLY A 175 20.81 -15.16 -20.09
N ILE A 176 19.66 -14.59 -19.72
CA ILE A 176 18.91 -13.62 -20.54
C ILE A 176 18.94 -12.26 -19.84
N GLY A 177 19.69 -11.30 -20.38
CA GLY A 177 19.83 -9.97 -19.76
C GLY A 177 21.01 -9.17 -20.31
N PRO A 178 21.39 -8.06 -19.65
CA PRO A 178 22.50 -7.22 -20.09
C PRO A 178 23.83 -7.98 -20.02
N ARG A 179 24.50 -8.18 -21.16
CA ARG A 179 25.75 -8.94 -21.31
C ARG A 179 26.81 -8.63 -20.26
N GLU A 180 27.09 -7.35 -20.04
CA GLU A 180 28.19 -6.88 -19.19
C GLU A 180 27.93 -7.26 -17.74
N HIS A 181 26.68 -7.08 -17.29
CA HIS A 181 26.28 -7.42 -15.93
C HIS A 181 26.19 -8.93 -15.69
N LEU A 182 25.81 -9.72 -16.71
CA LEU A 182 25.86 -11.19 -16.61
C LEU A 182 27.29 -11.71 -16.54
N ALA A 183 28.24 -11.09 -17.25
CA ALA A 183 29.66 -11.40 -17.15
C ALA A 183 30.24 -11.03 -15.77
N GLU A 184 29.94 -9.83 -15.26
CA GLU A 184 30.34 -9.31 -13.93
C GLU A 184 30.05 -10.30 -12.79
N ILE A 185 28.86 -10.91 -12.80
CA ILE A 185 28.40 -11.85 -11.75
C ILE A 185 28.69 -13.33 -12.07
N GLY A 186 29.33 -13.63 -13.20
CA GLY A 186 29.64 -15.01 -13.62
C GLY A 186 28.41 -15.86 -13.99
N VAL A 187 27.46 -15.31 -14.76
CA VAL A 187 26.37 -16.08 -15.40
C VAL A 187 26.63 -16.22 -16.91
N PRO A 188 26.66 -17.44 -17.47
CA PRO A 188 26.82 -17.64 -18.92
C PRO A 188 25.69 -17.01 -19.75
N LEU A 189 26.06 -16.24 -20.77
CA LEU A 189 25.12 -15.56 -21.67
C LEU A 189 24.46 -16.54 -22.64
N ILE A 190 23.12 -16.52 -22.70
CA ILE A 190 22.29 -17.21 -23.69
C ILE A 190 21.74 -16.21 -24.71
N HIS A 191 21.21 -15.08 -24.24
CA HIS A 191 20.74 -13.98 -25.08
C HIS A 191 20.97 -12.63 -24.40
N ASP A 192 21.57 -11.72 -25.15
CA ASP A 192 21.80 -10.34 -24.76
C ASP A 192 20.51 -9.53 -24.87
N SER A 193 20.01 -9.03 -23.75
CA SER A 193 18.74 -8.33 -23.64
C SER A 193 18.88 -7.19 -22.61
N PRO A 194 19.37 -6.02 -23.03
CA PRO A 194 19.72 -4.93 -22.11
C PRO A 194 18.49 -4.31 -21.41
N GLY A 195 17.27 -4.58 -21.90
CA GLY A 195 16.03 -4.20 -21.24
C GLY A 195 15.67 -4.98 -19.96
N VAL A 196 16.27 -6.15 -19.71
CA VAL A 196 15.91 -6.97 -18.54
C VAL A 196 16.34 -6.26 -17.25
N GLY A 197 15.37 -6.02 -16.37
CA GLY A 197 15.56 -5.29 -15.12
C GLY A 197 15.50 -3.77 -15.25
N GLN A 198 15.48 -3.19 -16.46
CA GLN A 198 15.36 -1.74 -16.68
C GLN A 198 13.90 -1.27 -16.60
N ASN A 199 13.65 0.04 -16.64
CA ASN A 199 12.28 0.60 -16.71
C ASN A 199 11.37 0.15 -15.54
N LEU A 200 11.96 -0.07 -14.35
CA LEU A 200 11.20 -0.33 -13.13
C LEU A 200 10.34 0.90 -12.82
N GLN A 201 9.03 0.67 -12.79
CA GLN A 201 7.99 1.64 -12.50
C GLN A 201 7.20 1.17 -11.27
N ASP A 202 6.70 2.11 -10.50
CA ASP A 202 5.80 1.89 -9.37
C ASP A 202 4.93 3.15 -9.21
N HIS A 203 3.81 3.04 -8.52
CA HIS A 203 3.11 4.22 -8.00
C HIS A 203 3.61 4.50 -6.59
N ILE A 204 3.99 5.75 -6.36
CA ILE A 204 4.40 6.25 -5.05
C ILE A 204 3.36 7.21 -4.50
N ALA A 205 3.23 7.25 -3.18
CA ALA A 205 2.35 8.17 -2.48
C ALA A 205 3.07 8.92 -1.36
N VAL A 206 2.54 10.10 -1.03
CA VAL A 206 2.99 10.89 0.13
C VAL A 206 2.34 10.35 1.39
N GLY A 207 3.14 10.00 2.39
CA GLY A 207 2.66 9.54 3.69
C GLY A 207 2.41 10.69 4.67
N GLY A 208 1.75 10.40 5.79
CA GLY A 208 1.73 11.33 6.92
C GLY A 208 0.85 12.57 6.78
N ILE A 209 0.10 12.74 5.69
CA ILE A 209 -1.00 13.71 5.63
C ILE A 209 -2.15 13.16 6.49
N VAL A 210 -2.07 13.43 7.79
CA VAL A 210 -2.96 12.89 8.83
C VAL A 210 -3.83 14.01 9.39
N PHE A 211 -5.10 13.71 9.60
CA PHE A 211 -6.03 14.56 10.31
C PHE A 211 -6.49 13.88 11.60
N LYS A 212 -6.45 14.63 12.70
CA LYS A 212 -7.12 14.30 13.97
C LYS A 212 -8.61 14.59 13.81
N ILE A 213 -9.46 13.79 14.43
CA ILE A 213 -10.90 14.02 14.53
C ILE A 213 -11.34 13.93 16.00
N ASP A 214 -12.41 14.64 16.36
CA ASP A 214 -12.86 14.77 17.75
C ASP A 214 -13.80 13.62 18.19
N TYR A 215 -14.19 12.73 17.25
CA TYR A 215 -15.18 11.67 17.50
C TYR A 215 -14.61 10.26 17.29
N PRO A 216 -15.04 9.25 18.09
CA PRO A 216 -14.54 7.88 18.07
C PRO A 216 -15.09 7.03 16.89
N VAL A 217 -15.01 7.56 15.66
CA VAL A 217 -15.65 7.00 14.46
C VAL A 217 -14.67 6.37 13.45
N SER A 218 -13.37 6.50 13.67
CA SER A 218 -12.29 5.94 12.85
C SER A 218 -12.02 4.46 13.19
N LEU A 219 -11.09 3.82 12.49
CA LEU A 219 -10.62 2.46 12.78
C LEU A 219 -9.34 2.47 13.64
N VAL A 220 -9.52 2.50 14.96
CA VAL A 220 -8.44 2.24 15.92
C VAL A 220 -8.39 0.74 16.21
N MET A 221 -7.29 0.04 15.86
CA MET A 221 -7.23 -1.42 15.85
C MET A 221 -7.76 -2.09 17.14
N ASN A 222 -7.38 -1.58 18.31
CA ASN A 222 -7.78 -2.13 19.61
C ASN A 222 -9.28 -2.02 19.91
N ARG A 223 -10.01 -1.08 19.29
CA ARG A 223 -11.47 -0.92 19.42
C ARG A 223 -12.25 -1.91 18.53
N MET A 224 -11.64 -2.37 17.43
CA MET A 224 -12.35 -3.06 16.35
C MET A 224 -12.19 -4.59 16.38
N VAL A 225 -11.08 -5.09 16.94
CA VAL A 225 -10.81 -6.53 17.08
C VAL A 225 -11.46 -7.07 18.35
N THR A 226 -12.77 -7.31 18.30
CA THR A 226 -13.54 -7.92 19.39
C THR A 226 -14.03 -9.32 19.03
N VAL A 227 -14.34 -10.16 20.03
CA VAL A 227 -14.91 -11.51 19.82
C VAL A 227 -16.22 -11.44 19.03
N SER A 228 -17.08 -10.45 19.29
CA SER A 228 -18.33 -10.29 18.55
C SER A 228 -18.11 -9.89 17.08
N ALA A 229 -17.08 -9.07 16.79
CA ALA A 229 -16.67 -8.77 15.43
C ALA A 229 -16.09 -10.00 14.71
N ALA A 230 -15.28 -10.80 15.40
CA ALA A 230 -14.73 -12.05 14.86
C ALA A 230 -15.84 -13.06 14.52
N VAL A 231 -16.84 -13.24 15.38
CA VAL A 231 -17.99 -14.12 15.13
C VAL A 231 -18.84 -13.60 13.96
N LYS A 232 -19.16 -12.29 13.89
CA LYS A 232 -19.87 -11.68 12.76
C LYS A 232 -19.12 -11.85 11.44
N TYR A 233 -17.80 -11.68 11.44
CA TYR A 233 -16.95 -11.88 10.26
C TYR A 233 -16.96 -13.35 9.81
N ALA A 234 -16.72 -14.29 10.73
CA ALA A 234 -16.58 -15.72 10.41
C ALA A 234 -17.91 -16.36 9.96
N THR A 235 -19.03 -15.97 10.56
CA THR A 235 -20.34 -16.59 10.29
C THR A 235 -21.15 -15.88 9.20
N GLN A 236 -21.03 -14.56 9.06
CA GLN A 236 -21.86 -13.77 8.14
C GLN A 236 -21.05 -13.06 7.03
N GLY A 237 -19.73 -12.94 7.18
CA GLY A 237 -18.91 -12.11 6.28
C GLY A 237 -19.26 -10.62 6.39
N LYS A 238 -19.48 -10.14 7.62
CA LYS A 238 -19.91 -8.77 7.95
C LYS A 238 -19.15 -8.21 9.16
N GLY A 239 -19.26 -6.89 9.37
CA GLY A 239 -18.66 -6.18 10.51
C GLY A 239 -17.26 -5.65 10.20
N PRO A 240 -16.62 -4.93 11.15
CA PRO A 240 -15.45 -4.10 10.86
C PRO A 240 -14.24 -4.87 10.32
N LEU A 241 -14.11 -6.16 10.63
CA LEU A 241 -13.05 -7.02 10.10
C LEU A 241 -13.18 -7.32 8.59
N THR A 242 -14.25 -6.86 7.91
CA THR A 242 -14.31 -6.86 6.44
C THR A 242 -13.67 -5.62 5.81
N SER A 243 -13.41 -4.56 6.58
CA SER A 243 -12.76 -3.35 6.08
C SER A 243 -11.30 -3.63 5.70
N SER A 244 -10.85 -3.03 4.60
CA SER A 244 -9.47 -3.16 4.12
C SER A 244 -8.54 -2.17 4.83
N VAL A 245 -8.45 -2.28 6.17
CA VAL A 245 -7.67 -1.37 7.04
C VAL A 245 -8.11 0.09 6.88
N GLY A 246 -9.42 0.31 6.71
CA GLY A 246 -10.00 1.65 6.60
C GLY A 246 -9.88 2.33 5.25
N LEU A 247 -9.27 1.69 4.26
CA LEU A 247 -9.37 2.15 2.87
C LEU A 247 -10.84 2.10 2.43
N GLU A 248 -11.47 3.26 2.29
CA GLU A 248 -12.92 3.39 2.13
C GLU A 248 -13.30 4.15 0.85
N THR A 249 -12.67 5.30 0.58
CA THR A 249 -12.97 6.15 -0.57
C THR A 249 -11.72 6.34 -1.43
N VAL A 250 -11.87 6.19 -2.74
CA VAL A 250 -10.90 6.58 -3.76
C VAL A 250 -11.34 7.91 -4.36
N ALA A 251 -10.38 8.75 -4.73
CA ALA A 251 -10.63 9.88 -5.60
C ALA A 251 -9.56 10.00 -6.68
N PHE A 252 -9.93 10.50 -7.85
CA PHE A 252 -9.04 10.74 -8.97
C PHE A 252 -9.17 12.20 -9.40
N ILE A 253 -8.06 12.94 -9.40
CA ILE A 253 -8.03 14.36 -9.79
C ILE A 253 -6.96 14.64 -10.85
N THR A 254 -7.14 15.75 -11.55
CA THR A 254 -6.21 16.27 -12.57
C THR A 254 -5.56 17.54 -12.04
N THR A 255 -4.25 17.52 -11.81
CA THR A 255 -3.47 18.71 -11.42
C THR A 255 -3.29 19.67 -12.61
N LYS A 256 -2.73 20.87 -12.35
CA LYS A 256 -2.33 21.82 -13.41
C LYS A 256 -1.25 21.30 -14.37
N TYR A 257 -0.67 20.13 -14.11
CA TYR A 257 0.27 19.43 -15.00
C TYR A 257 -0.38 18.29 -15.81
N GLY A 258 -1.62 17.91 -15.49
CA GLY A 258 -2.42 16.95 -16.24
C GLY A 258 -3.10 17.59 -17.45
N ASN A 259 -3.46 16.78 -18.45
CA ASN A 259 -4.23 17.28 -19.59
C ASN A 259 -5.73 17.32 -19.25
N ILE A 260 -6.27 18.52 -19.00
CA ILE A 260 -7.67 18.73 -18.66
C ILE A 260 -8.65 18.46 -19.83
N THR A 261 -8.17 18.26 -21.06
CA THR A 261 -9.01 17.96 -22.23
C THR A 261 -9.29 16.46 -22.45
N ASP A 262 -8.65 15.57 -21.68
CA ASP A 262 -8.95 14.12 -21.63
C ASP A 262 -9.30 13.77 -20.17
N ASP A 263 -10.09 12.72 -19.94
CA ASP A 263 -10.44 12.22 -18.61
C ASP A 263 -9.26 11.40 -18.05
N TRP A 264 -8.11 12.06 -17.89
CA TRP A 264 -6.81 11.42 -17.62
C TRP A 264 -6.17 11.97 -16.33
N PRO A 265 -6.77 11.72 -15.15
CA PRO A 265 -6.29 12.20 -13.85
C PRO A 265 -4.89 11.67 -13.54
N ASP A 266 -4.04 12.50 -12.94
CA ASP A 266 -2.62 12.24 -12.62
C ASP A 266 -2.36 11.98 -11.13
N ILE A 267 -3.32 12.28 -10.25
CA ILE A 267 -3.33 11.90 -8.82
C ILE A 267 -4.50 10.95 -8.54
N GLU A 268 -4.23 9.88 -7.79
CA GLU A 268 -5.24 9.09 -7.05
C GLU A 268 -5.06 9.37 -5.55
N PHE A 269 -6.15 9.60 -4.83
CA PHE A 269 -6.17 9.60 -3.38
C PHE A 269 -6.69 8.25 -2.87
N MET A 270 -5.90 7.61 -2.01
CA MET A 270 -6.42 6.65 -1.04
C MET A 270 -6.88 7.46 0.19
N LEU A 271 -8.19 7.47 0.47
CA LEU A 271 -8.77 8.13 1.64
C LEU A 271 -9.15 7.06 2.67
N THR A 272 -8.58 7.17 3.86
CA THR A 272 -8.59 6.09 4.85
C THR A 272 -9.17 6.53 6.19
N SER A 273 -10.07 5.72 6.77
CA SER A 273 -10.52 5.84 8.16
C SER A 273 -9.48 5.38 9.21
N THR A 274 -8.24 5.14 8.75
CA THR A 274 -7.02 4.89 9.52
C THR A 274 -5.94 5.88 9.09
N SER A 275 -4.80 5.90 9.79
CA SER A 275 -3.53 6.39 9.24
C SER A 275 -2.37 5.56 9.81
N THR A 276 -1.13 5.92 9.46
CA THR A 276 0.10 5.20 9.86
C THR A 276 0.19 4.88 11.37
N PRO A 277 -0.25 5.75 12.30
CA PRO A 277 -0.20 5.45 13.75
C PRO A 277 -1.47 4.82 14.33
N SER A 278 -2.49 4.48 13.53
CA SER A 278 -3.75 3.85 14.00
C SER A 278 -3.59 2.41 14.48
N ASP A 279 -2.41 1.80 14.33
CA ASP A 279 -2.03 0.49 14.87
C ASP A 279 -1.00 0.57 16.02
N GLY A 280 -0.74 1.77 16.55
CA GLY A 280 0.27 2.03 17.57
C GLY A 280 1.72 2.05 17.07
N GLY A 281 1.95 1.96 15.76
CA GLY A 281 3.28 1.91 15.15
C GLY A 281 3.82 0.48 14.98
N THR A 282 2.95 -0.51 14.87
CA THR A 282 3.32 -1.94 14.94
C THR A 282 3.58 -2.58 13.57
N ALA A 283 2.70 -2.40 12.60
CA ALA A 283 2.84 -2.94 11.24
C ALA A 283 2.97 -1.83 10.18
N CYS A 284 2.16 -0.78 10.27
CA CYS A 284 2.14 0.34 9.33
C CYS A 284 3.48 1.10 9.30
N LYS A 285 4.11 1.33 10.46
CA LYS A 285 5.47 1.92 10.59
C LYS A 285 6.50 1.20 9.73
N HIS A 286 6.58 -0.13 9.87
CA HIS A 286 7.52 -0.97 9.11
C HIS A 286 7.13 -1.12 7.63
N ALA A 287 5.83 -1.24 7.32
CA ALA A 287 5.35 -1.31 5.95
C ALA A 287 5.69 -0.02 5.17
N HIS A 288 5.63 1.15 5.81
CA HIS A 288 5.98 2.43 5.19
C HIS A 288 7.50 2.70 5.18
N GLY A 289 8.33 1.78 5.69
CA GLY A 289 9.78 1.92 5.73
C GLY A 289 10.31 3.00 6.69
N LEU A 290 9.49 3.43 7.66
CA LEU A 290 9.86 4.51 8.57
C LEU A 290 10.91 4.05 9.59
N THR A 291 11.90 4.91 9.83
CA THR A 291 12.84 4.74 10.94
C THR A 291 12.17 5.05 12.27
N ASP A 292 12.66 4.45 13.36
CA ASP A 292 12.17 4.72 14.71
C ASP A 292 12.25 6.21 15.04
N LYS A 293 13.42 6.82 14.89
CA LYS A 293 13.63 8.26 15.13
C LYS A 293 12.63 9.16 14.37
N PHE A 294 12.30 8.86 13.11
CA PHE A 294 11.32 9.65 12.36
C PHE A 294 9.90 9.45 12.91
N TYR A 295 9.51 8.19 13.13
CA TYR A 295 8.17 7.85 13.62
C TYR A 295 7.92 8.41 15.01
N ASP A 296 8.90 8.26 15.89
CA ASP A 296 8.79 8.59 17.31
C ASP A 296 8.73 10.11 17.50
N ASP A 297 9.46 10.88 16.69
CA ASP A 297 9.38 12.35 16.64
C ASP A 297 8.09 12.84 15.95
N TYR A 298 7.70 12.28 14.80
CA TYR A 298 6.61 12.85 13.99
C TYR A 298 5.20 12.31 14.28
N LEU A 299 5.05 11.02 14.59
CA LEU A 299 3.76 10.29 14.56
C LEU A 299 3.35 9.62 15.88
N SER A 300 4.28 9.33 16.79
CA SER A 300 3.97 8.56 18.02
C SER A 300 2.89 9.18 18.91
N GLU A 301 2.83 10.52 18.96
CA GLU A 301 1.80 11.27 19.71
C GLU A 301 0.37 11.04 19.18
N LEU A 302 0.22 10.45 17.99
CA LEU A 302 -1.06 10.09 17.36
C LEU A 302 -1.42 8.61 17.56
N ASN A 303 -0.58 7.81 18.22
CA ASN A 303 -0.78 6.38 18.43
C ASN A 303 -2.15 6.09 19.05
N ASN A 304 -2.92 5.20 18.41
CA ASN A 304 -4.25 4.76 18.83
C ASN A 304 -5.32 5.88 18.95
N LYS A 305 -5.07 7.09 18.43
CA LYS A 305 -6.09 8.14 18.35
C LYS A 305 -7.01 7.92 17.14
N ASP A 306 -8.18 8.54 17.19
CA ASP A 306 -9.08 8.62 16.04
C ASP A 306 -8.53 9.61 15.00
N LEU A 307 -8.34 9.10 13.78
CA LEU A 307 -7.63 9.76 12.70
C LEU A 307 -8.24 9.40 11.35
N PHE A 308 -8.07 10.27 10.36
CA PHE A 308 -8.08 9.85 8.96
C PHE A 308 -6.75 10.16 8.27
N GLY A 309 -6.47 9.40 7.22
CA GLY A 309 -5.30 9.54 6.37
C GLY A 309 -5.70 9.91 4.95
N VAL A 310 -4.90 10.78 4.35
CA VAL A 310 -4.97 11.11 2.92
C VAL A 310 -3.63 10.70 2.31
N PHE A 311 -3.64 9.84 1.30
CA PHE A 311 -2.42 9.44 0.60
C PHE A 311 -2.52 9.84 -0.88
N PRO A 312 -1.99 11.02 -1.27
CA PRO A 312 -1.88 11.43 -2.67
C PRO A 312 -0.84 10.55 -3.38
N MET A 313 -1.28 9.78 -4.37
CA MET A 313 -0.49 8.84 -5.16
C MET A 313 -0.37 9.33 -6.62
N ILE A 314 0.86 9.38 -7.15
CA ILE A 314 1.08 9.76 -8.56
C ILE A 314 0.81 8.59 -9.50
N LEU A 315 -0.03 8.83 -10.51
CA LEU A 315 -0.54 7.81 -11.44
C LEU A 315 0.27 7.64 -12.73
N ARG A 316 1.22 8.55 -13.00
CA ARG A 316 2.10 8.54 -14.19
C ARG A 316 3.49 9.13 -13.89
N PRO A 317 4.23 8.60 -12.90
CA PRO A 317 5.58 9.10 -12.60
C PRO A 317 6.51 8.98 -13.82
N LYS A 318 7.41 9.94 -13.97
CA LYS A 318 8.44 10.03 -15.02
C LYS A 318 9.79 9.46 -14.57
N SER A 319 10.07 9.43 -13.27
CA SER A 319 11.23 8.73 -12.70
C SER A 319 11.25 7.27 -13.15
N ARG A 320 12.43 6.72 -13.46
CA ARG A 320 12.59 5.31 -13.84
C ARG A 320 13.70 4.65 -13.03
N GLY A 321 13.33 3.57 -12.36
CA GLY A 321 14.26 2.70 -11.66
C GLY A 321 14.82 1.61 -12.55
N HIS A 322 15.69 0.79 -11.94
CA HIS A 322 16.13 -0.48 -12.50
C HIS A 322 16.46 -1.48 -11.38
N MET A 323 16.69 -2.73 -11.74
CA MET A 323 17.17 -3.78 -10.83
C MET A 323 18.36 -4.52 -11.44
N LYS A 324 19.26 -5.00 -10.58
CA LYS A 324 20.43 -5.82 -10.95
C LYS A 324 20.54 -7.04 -10.04
N LEU A 325 21.15 -8.13 -10.53
CA LEU A 325 21.51 -9.25 -9.65
C LEU A 325 22.65 -8.82 -8.72
N ARG A 326 22.56 -9.22 -7.45
CA ARG A 326 23.65 -9.04 -6.48
C ARG A 326 24.78 -10.06 -6.70
N SER A 327 24.43 -11.24 -7.22
CA SER A 327 25.32 -12.36 -7.51
C SER A 327 24.56 -13.40 -8.35
N ASN A 328 25.23 -14.47 -8.77
CA ASN A 328 24.61 -15.62 -9.42
C ASN A 328 23.87 -16.58 -8.44
N ASN A 329 23.85 -16.31 -7.13
CA ASN A 329 23.07 -17.08 -6.16
C ASN A 329 21.56 -16.76 -6.32
N PRO A 330 20.70 -17.74 -6.68
CA PRO A 330 19.27 -17.50 -6.90
C PRO A 330 18.52 -17.07 -5.62
N LEU A 331 19.05 -17.38 -4.44
CA LEU A 331 18.45 -16.99 -3.15
C LEU A 331 18.92 -15.62 -2.65
N ALA A 332 19.88 -14.97 -3.31
CA ALA A 332 20.35 -13.65 -2.92
C ALA A 332 19.35 -12.58 -3.38
N HIS A 333 18.93 -11.70 -2.46
CA HIS A 333 18.08 -10.56 -2.80
C HIS A 333 18.79 -9.66 -3.84
N PRO A 334 18.12 -9.34 -4.97
CA PRO A 334 18.64 -8.42 -5.96
C PRO A 334 18.87 -7.00 -5.43
N LEU A 335 19.54 -6.17 -6.23
CA LEU A 335 19.69 -4.74 -6.00
C LEU A 335 18.53 -4.03 -6.71
N PHE A 336 17.76 -3.23 -5.97
CA PHE A 336 16.62 -2.47 -6.48
C PHE A 336 16.91 -0.97 -6.37
N TYR A 337 17.02 -0.30 -7.50
CA TYR A 337 17.28 1.14 -7.61
C TYR A 337 15.99 1.80 -8.10
N HIS A 338 15.08 2.13 -7.18
CA HIS A 338 13.75 2.65 -7.52
C HIS A 338 13.76 4.05 -8.15
N ASN A 339 14.78 4.86 -7.85
CA ASN A 339 14.99 6.21 -8.38
C ASN A 339 13.77 7.15 -8.20
N TYR A 340 12.96 6.95 -7.15
CA TYR A 340 11.80 7.79 -6.87
C TYR A 340 12.18 9.27 -6.79
N LEU A 341 11.30 10.14 -7.30
CA LEU A 341 11.46 11.60 -7.28
C LEU A 341 12.71 12.14 -8.01
N THR A 342 13.42 11.33 -8.81
CA THR A 342 14.57 11.80 -9.61
C THR A 342 14.14 12.69 -10.77
N HIS A 343 12.92 12.53 -11.29
CA HIS A 343 12.33 13.46 -12.24
C HIS A 343 11.54 14.56 -11.49
N PRO A 344 11.85 15.87 -11.66
CA PRO A 344 11.27 16.95 -10.83
C PRO A 344 9.75 17.04 -10.94
N ASP A 345 9.17 16.76 -12.11
CA ASP A 345 7.71 16.74 -12.31
C ASP A 345 6.97 15.80 -11.36
N ASP A 346 7.60 14.71 -10.89
CA ASP A 346 6.94 13.77 -9.98
C ASP A 346 6.68 14.43 -8.62
N VAL A 347 7.63 15.26 -8.16
CA VAL A 347 7.46 16.07 -6.94
C VAL A 347 6.43 17.17 -7.19
N ARG A 348 6.50 17.87 -8.35
CA ARG A 348 5.55 18.94 -8.69
C ARG A 348 4.10 18.44 -8.73
N VAL A 349 3.85 17.27 -9.32
CA VAL A 349 2.51 16.65 -9.34
C VAL A 349 2.07 16.21 -7.95
N LEU A 350 2.95 15.56 -7.18
CA LEU A 350 2.64 15.17 -5.80
C LEU A 350 2.38 16.37 -4.88
N ARG A 351 3.02 17.53 -5.10
CA ARG A 351 2.79 18.77 -4.34
C ARG A 351 1.39 19.33 -4.51
N GLU A 352 0.88 19.38 -5.74
CA GLU A 352 -0.52 19.73 -5.99
C GLU A 352 -1.48 18.69 -5.40
N GLY A 353 -1.09 17.41 -5.43
CA GLY A 353 -1.80 16.33 -4.74
C GLY A 353 -1.86 16.52 -3.22
N VAL A 354 -0.76 16.96 -2.57
CA VAL A 354 -0.75 17.29 -1.14
C VAL A 354 -1.65 18.49 -0.84
N LYS A 355 -1.58 19.57 -1.64
CA LYS A 355 -2.44 20.75 -1.49
C LYS A 355 -3.93 20.41 -1.58
N ALA A 356 -4.33 19.64 -2.61
CA ALA A 356 -5.70 19.16 -2.73
C ALA A 356 -6.09 18.16 -1.62
N GLY A 357 -5.13 17.34 -1.16
CA GLY A 357 -5.30 16.44 -0.01
C GLY A 357 -5.53 17.16 1.32
N LEU A 358 -4.93 18.34 1.50
CA LEU A 358 -5.20 19.22 2.63
C LEU A 358 -6.60 19.84 2.52
N ALA A 359 -6.96 20.32 1.33
CA ALA A 359 -8.29 20.92 1.08
C ALA A 359 -9.45 19.96 1.38
N ILE A 360 -9.30 18.64 1.15
CA ILE A 360 -10.30 17.62 1.56
C ILE A 360 -10.62 17.73 3.06
N GLY A 361 -9.62 17.88 3.93
CA GLY A 361 -9.84 17.98 5.37
C GLY A 361 -10.41 19.32 5.84
N GLU A 362 -10.31 20.36 5.01
CA GLU A 362 -10.82 21.71 5.27
C GLU A 362 -12.28 21.93 4.80
N THR A 363 -12.90 20.92 4.19
CA THR A 363 -14.33 20.92 3.82
C THR A 363 -15.25 20.87 5.04
N ASP A 364 -16.50 21.34 4.91
CA ASP A 364 -17.51 21.29 5.97
C ASP A 364 -17.91 19.83 6.28
N ALA A 365 -17.99 18.99 5.26
CA ALA A 365 -18.13 17.53 5.34
C ALA A 365 -17.11 16.84 6.26
N MET A 366 -15.86 17.34 6.31
CA MET A 366 -14.83 16.81 7.22
C MET A 366 -14.77 17.57 8.54
N LYS A 367 -14.93 18.90 8.54
CA LYS A 367 -14.96 19.73 9.76
C LYS A 367 -16.09 19.35 10.72
N ARG A 368 -17.21 18.79 10.24
CA ARG A 368 -18.26 18.22 11.12
C ARG A 368 -17.79 17.04 11.98
N PHE A 369 -16.66 16.42 11.67
CA PHE A 369 -16.00 15.40 12.50
C PHE A 369 -14.90 15.99 13.42
N GLY A 370 -14.72 17.32 13.46
CA GLY A 370 -13.63 17.95 14.18
C GLY A 370 -12.27 17.80 13.48
N ALA A 371 -12.27 17.65 12.16
CA ALA A 371 -11.05 17.46 11.35
C ALA A 371 -10.03 18.59 11.58
N LYS A 372 -8.82 18.21 12.02
CA LYS A 372 -7.69 19.11 12.29
C LYS A 372 -6.40 18.50 11.75
N PHE A 373 -5.74 19.17 10.81
CA PHE A 373 -4.50 18.68 10.22
C PHE A 373 -3.40 18.49 11.27
N HIS A 374 -2.54 17.47 11.09
CA HIS A 374 -1.34 17.28 11.90
C HIS A 374 -0.22 18.24 11.47
N ALA A 375 -0.43 19.53 11.78
CA ALA A 375 0.46 20.65 11.45
C ALA A 375 1.84 20.65 12.16
N LYS A 376 2.29 19.52 12.70
CA LYS A 376 3.64 19.38 13.26
C LYS A 376 4.67 19.48 12.13
N PRO A 377 5.75 20.28 12.25
CA PRO A 377 6.79 20.32 11.25
C PRO A 377 7.51 18.96 11.11
N VAL A 378 7.60 18.42 9.89
CA VAL A 378 8.35 17.18 9.61
C VAL A 378 9.82 17.37 10.00
N PRO A 379 10.46 16.40 10.71
CA PRO A 379 11.78 16.61 11.32
C PRO A 379 12.87 17.12 10.38
N GLY A 380 12.94 16.60 9.15
CA GLY A 380 13.91 17.02 8.13
C GLY A 380 13.62 18.38 7.48
N CYS A 381 12.43 18.94 7.65
CA CYS A 381 11.94 20.15 6.97
C CYS A 381 11.69 21.34 7.93
N ARG A 382 12.10 21.22 9.20
CA ARG A 382 11.94 22.24 10.26
C ARG A 382 12.56 23.61 9.98
N HIS A 383 13.44 23.70 9.00
CA HIS A 383 14.13 24.91 8.58
C HIS A 383 13.41 25.66 7.44
N LEU A 384 12.25 25.17 7.01
CA LEU A 384 11.41 25.76 5.96
C LEU A 384 10.08 26.21 6.57
N GLU A 385 9.55 27.32 6.07
CA GLU A 385 8.26 27.85 6.50
C GLU A 385 7.12 26.90 6.10
N LEU A 386 6.20 26.63 7.03
CA LEU A 386 5.09 25.69 6.82
C LEU A 386 4.19 26.14 5.65
N TYR A 387 3.55 25.17 5.00
CA TYR A 387 2.62 25.35 3.89
C TYR A 387 3.23 25.91 2.57
N THR A 388 4.48 26.39 2.58
CA THR A 388 5.22 26.80 1.37
C THR A 388 5.46 25.66 0.39
N ASP A 389 5.66 26.00 -0.88
CA ASP A 389 5.98 25.01 -1.92
C ASP A 389 7.29 24.25 -1.62
N ASP A 390 8.30 24.93 -1.05
CA ASP A 390 9.58 24.32 -0.67
C ASP A 390 9.44 23.37 0.54
N TYR A 391 8.63 23.73 1.54
CA TYR A 391 8.31 22.81 2.64
C TYR A 391 7.64 21.53 2.13
N TRP A 392 6.70 21.63 1.18
CA TRP A 392 6.08 20.44 0.58
C TRP A 392 7.04 19.64 -0.29
N ASP A 393 7.91 20.30 -1.08
CA ASP A 393 8.96 19.63 -1.83
C ASP A 393 9.92 18.85 -0.90
N CYS A 394 10.27 19.42 0.26
CA CYS A 394 11.01 18.72 1.30
C CYS A 394 10.20 17.56 1.90
N TYR A 395 8.95 17.82 2.30
CA TYR A 395 8.04 16.85 2.92
C TYR A 395 7.93 15.57 2.06
N ILE A 396 7.66 15.74 0.77
CA ILE A 396 7.49 14.63 -0.19
C ILE A 396 8.75 13.76 -0.24
N ARG A 397 9.94 14.37 -0.18
CA ARG A 397 11.23 13.65 -0.16
C ARG A 397 11.52 12.98 1.19
N GLN A 398 11.03 13.52 2.31
CA GLN A 398 11.18 12.90 3.64
C GLN A 398 10.21 11.74 3.86
N TYR A 399 8.99 11.78 3.32
CA TYR A 399 7.96 10.75 3.53
C TYR A 399 7.21 10.37 2.25
N THR A 400 7.93 9.77 1.31
CA THR A 400 7.37 9.02 0.18
C THR A 400 7.36 7.52 0.48
N MET A 401 6.29 6.82 0.09
CA MET A 401 6.19 5.35 0.15
C MET A 401 5.85 4.72 -1.20
N THR A 402 6.18 3.44 -1.35
CA THR A 402 5.66 2.55 -2.41
C THR A 402 4.23 2.12 -2.11
N ILE A 403 3.38 2.02 -3.13
CA ILE A 403 2.06 1.37 -3.05
C ILE A 403 2.08 -0.03 -3.70
N TYR A 404 3.27 -0.62 -3.81
CA TYR A 404 3.53 -2.00 -4.25
C TYR A 404 3.00 -2.34 -5.65
N HIS A 405 2.97 -1.35 -6.54
CA HIS A 405 2.54 -1.46 -7.94
C HIS A 405 3.73 -1.65 -8.90
N MET A 406 4.80 -2.32 -8.45
CA MET A 406 6.01 -2.53 -9.27
C MET A 406 5.70 -3.19 -10.62
N SER A 407 6.28 -2.65 -11.70
CA SER A 407 5.99 -3.03 -13.09
C SER A 407 7.14 -2.67 -14.06
N GLY A 408 7.06 -3.16 -15.30
CA GLY A 408 7.83 -2.67 -16.46
C GLY A 408 9.24 -3.21 -16.68
N THR A 409 9.73 -4.10 -15.80
CA THR A 409 11.09 -4.67 -15.79
C THR A 409 11.41 -5.73 -16.83
N THR A 410 10.42 -6.19 -17.59
CA THR A 410 10.60 -7.00 -18.82
C THR A 410 9.69 -6.45 -19.91
N LYS A 411 9.73 -5.12 -20.09
CA LYS A 411 8.92 -4.33 -21.01
C LYS A 411 8.57 -5.06 -22.32
N MET A 412 7.28 -5.09 -22.64
CA MET A 412 6.78 -5.44 -23.97
C MET A 412 7.09 -4.31 -24.96
N GLY A 413 7.48 -4.66 -26.19
CA GLY A 413 7.70 -3.67 -27.25
C GLY A 413 7.74 -4.30 -28.65
N PRO A 414 7.91 -3.48 -29.70
CA PRO A 414 8.25 -3.97 -31.04
C PRO A 414 9.69 -4.49 -31.07
N ASP A 415 10.03 -5.22 -32.13
CA ASP A 415 11.40 -5.70 -32.40
C ASP A 415 12.40 -4.57 -32.72
N SER A 416 11.90 -3.38 -33.06
CA SER A 416 12.68 -2.14 -33.23
C SER A 416 13.02 -1.40 -31.92
N ASP A 417 12.51 -1.84 -30.77
CA ASP A 417 12.83 -1.29 -29.45
C ASP A 417 13.93 -2.13 -28.79
N PRO A 418 15.20 -1.67 -28.73
CA PRO A 418 16.31 -2.47 -28.20
C PRO A 418 16.22 -2.74 -26.69
N TYR A 419 15.27 -2.12 -25.99
CA TYR A 419 14.96 -2.38 -24.59
C TYR A 419 13.65 -3.16 -24.40
N ALA A 420 13.05 -3.69 -25.47
CA ALA A 420 11.97 -4.67 -25.36
C ALA A 420 12.53 -6.04 -24.96
N VAL A 421 11.90 -6.67 -23.97
CA VAL A 421 12.26 -8.02 -23.50
C VAL A 421 11.27 -9.06 -24.02
N VAL A 422 10.00 -8.68 -24.21
CA VAL A 422 8.98 -9.53 -24.81
C VAL A 422 8.30 -8.88 -26.01
N ASP A 423 7.91 -9.71 -26.97
CA ASP A 423 7.13 -9.28 -28.15
C ASP A 423 5.65 -8.98 -27.80
N PRO A 424 4.85 -8.42 -28.72
CA PRO A 424 3.42 -8.14 -28.49
C PRO A 424 2.54 -9.38 -28.22
N THR A 425 3.09 -10.59 -28.28
CA THR A 425 2.45 -11.86 -27.88
C THR A 425 3.03 -12.44 -26.59
N LEU A 426 3.80 -11.63 -25.85
CA LEU A 426 4.44 -11.90 -24.57
C LEU A 426 5.55 -12.97 -24.62
N ARG A 427 6.12 -13.27 -25.80
CA ARG A 427 7.28 -14.18 -25.95
C ARG A 427 8.58 -13.44 -25.72
N VAL A 428 9.53 -14.05 -25.01
CA VAL A 428 10.85 -13.46 -24.77
C VAL A 428 11.65 -13.41 -26.07
N TYR A 429 12.24 -12.25 -26.38
CA TYR A 429 13.09 -12.12 -27.56
C TYR A 429 14.31 -13.06 -27.49
N GLY A 430 14.78 -13.51 -28.65
CA GLY A 430 15.95 -14.40 -28.78
C GLY A 430 15.82 -15.82 -28.22
N VAL A 431 14.75 -16.16 -27.47
CA VAL A 431 14.59 -17.47 -26.79
C VAL A 431 13.25 -18.12 -27.10
N GLN A 432 13.29 -19.31 -27.69
CA GLN A 432 12.10 -20.04 -28.11
C GLN A 432 11.40 -20.75 -26.95
N GLY A 433 10.07 -20.68 -26.93
CA GLY A 433 9.25 -21.40 -25.96
C GLY A 433 9.27 -20.83 -24.54
N LEU A 434 9.57 -19.53 -24.41
CA LEU A 434 9.58 -18.80 -23.14
C LEU A 434 8.68 -17.56 -23.24
N ARG A 435 7.82 -17.34 -22.25
CA ARG A 435 6.98 -16.13 -22.12
C ARG A 435 7.09 -15.51 -20.74
N VAL A 436 6.77 -14.22 -20.63
CA VAL A 436 6.54 -13.54 -19.34
C VAL A 436 5.11 -13.00 -19.32
N ILE A 437 4.32 -13.32 -18.29
CA ILE A 437 2.91 -12.95 -18.17
C ILE A 437 2.65 -12.54 -16.72
N ASP A 438 3.10 -11.32 -16.38
CA ASP A 438 2.84 -10.61 -15.11
C ASP A 438 3.09 -9.09 -15.29
N ALA A 439 3.14 -8.31 -14.19
CA ALA A 439 3.33 -6.86 -14.21
C ALA A 439 4.64 -6.37 -14.87
N SER A 440 5.67 -7.22 -14.94
CA SER A 440 6.96 -6.92 -15.57
C SER A 440 6.83 -6.48 -17.05
N ILE A 441 5.82 -6.95 -17.78
CA ILE A 441 5.68 -6.66 -19.22
C ILE A 441 5.12 -5.26 -19.53
N MET A 442 4.55 -4.56 -18.54
CA MET A 442 3.85 -3.27 -18.75
C MET A 442 4.81 -2.20 -19.27
N PRO A 443 4.67 -1.68 -20.51
CA PRO A 443 5.63 -0.70 -21.05
C PRO A 443 5.60 0.60 -20.24
N ARG A 444 4.38 1.03 -19.87
CA ARG A 444 4.10 2.04 -18.86
C ARG A 444 3.15 1.48 -17.82
N ILE A 445 3.30 1.91 -16.58
CA ILE A 445 2.34 1.61 -15.51
C ILE A 445 0.98 2.22 -15.84
N THR A 446 -0.11 1.51 -15.51
CA THR A 446 -1.49 1.92 -15.80
C THR A 446 -2.07 2.78 -14.68
N SER A 447 -2.72 3.89 -14.98
CA SER A 447 -3.30 4.79 -13.95
C SER A 447 -4.42 4.12 -13.13
N GLY A 448 -4.06 3.62 -11.94
CA GLY A 448 -4.90 2.96 -10.94
C GLY A 448 -4.23 1.72 -10.34
N ASN A 449 -4.82 1.07 -9.33
CA ASN A 449 -4.22 -0.14 -8.72
C ASN A 449 -4.04 -1.28 -9.75
N ILE A 450 -2.80 -1.77 -9.92
CA ILE A 450 -2.45 -2.63 -11.07
C ILE A 450 -2.97 -4.08 -10.99
N ASN A 451 -3.62 -4.50 -9.90
CA ASN A 451 -4.12 -5.86 -9.72
C ASN A 451 -5.09 -6.31 -10.83
N ALA A 452 -6.05 -5.48 -11.21
CA ALA A 452 -6.98 -5.79 -12.30
C ALA A 452 -6.27 -5.84 -13.68
N PRO A 453 -5.42 -4.86 -14.04
CA PRO A 453 -4.54 -4.95 -15.22
C PRO A 453 -3.68 -6.22 -15.29
N VAL A 454 -3.08 -6.67 -14.18
CA VAL A 454 -2.28 -7.93 -14.15
C VAL A 454 -3.15 -9.16 -14.39
N ILE A 455 -4.36 -9.21 -13.83
CA ILE A 455 -5.32 -10.31 -14.09
C ILE A 455 -5.79 -10.30 -15.55
N MET A 456 -5.99 -9.12 -16.14
CA MET A 456 -6.29 -8.95 -17.57
C MET A 456 -5.16 -9.47 -18.46
N ILE A 457 -3.89 -9.14 -18.16
CA ILE A 457 -2.70 -9.67 -18.84
C ILE A 457 -2.67 -11.20 -18.75
N GLY A 458 -2.95 -11.75 -17.56
CA GLY A 458 -3.10 -13.19 -17.35
C GLY A 458 -4.18 -13.83 -18.23
N GLU A 459 -5.35 -13.21 -18.35
CA GLU A 459 -6.47 -13.70 -19.18
C GLU A 459 -6.21 -13.61 -20.69
N LYS A 460 -5.57 -12.53 -21.16
CA LYS A 460 -5.22 -12.34 -22.57
C LYS A 460 -4.05 -13.23 -22.99
N GLY A 461 -2.98 -13.28 -22.19
CA GLY A 461 -1.86 -14.19 -22.39
C GLY A 461 -2.28 -15.67 -22.33
N SER A 462 -3.20 -16.01 -21.43
CA SER A 462 -3.84 -17.33 -21.36
C SER A 462 -4.52 -17.72 -22.67
N ASP A 463 -5.21 -16.80 -23.37
CA ASP A 463 -5.81 -17.10 -24.68
C ASP A 463 -4.77 -17.09 -25.81
N MET A 464 -3.80 -16.17 -25.83
CA MET A 464 -2.66 -16.17 -26.77
C MET A 464 -1.91 -17.52 -26.80
N ILE A 465 -1.64 -18.11 -25.63
CA ILE A 465 -1.03 -19.44 -25.51
C ILE A 465 -1.91 -20.52 -26.17
N LYS A 466 -3.24 -20.43 -26.02
CA LYS A 466 -4.17 -21.42 -26.60
C LYS A 466 -4.24 -21.27 -28.12
N ASP A 467 -4.35 -20.05 -28.64
CA ASP A 467 -4.39 -19.80 -30.08
C ASP A 467 -3.10 -20.30 -30.76
N TYR A 468 -1.93 -20.02 -30.18
CA TYR A 468 -0.64 -20.51 -30.67
C TYR A 468 -0.52 -22.05 -30.67
N TRP A 469 -1.05 -22.73 -29.65
CA TRP A 469 -0.84 -24.19 -29.47
C TRP A 469 -1.94 -25.12 -29.95
N PHE A 470 -3.13 -24.60 -30.26
CA PHE A 470 -4.29 -25.39 -30.67
C PHE A 470 -4.97 -24.86 -31.95
N GLY A 471 -4.59 -23.66 -32.41
CA GLY A 471 -5.18 -23.02 -33.58
C GLY A 471 -6.60 -22.50 -33.36
N THR A 472 -6.96 -21.46 -34.11
CA THR A 472 -8.26 -20.78 -33.96
C THR A 472 -9.45 -21.69 -34.31
N GLU A 473 -9.26 -22.70 -35.17
CA GLU A 473 -10.25 -23.76 -35.49
C GLU A 473 -10.76 -24.50 -34.25
N ALA A 474 -9.86 -25.02 -33.42
CA ALA A 474 -10.22 -25.80 -32.22
C ALA A 474 -10.94 -24.93 -31.18
N LEU A 475 -10.57 -23.65 -31.10
CA LEU A 475 -11.16 -22.68 -30.20
C LEU A 475 -12.51 -22.14 -30.70
N LYS A 476 -12.70 -21.97 -32.02
CA LYS A 476 -14.02 -21.73 -32.63
C LYS A 476 -15.01 -22.85 -32.31
N LYS A 477 -14.58 -24.12 -32.40
CA LYS A 477 -15.41 -25.30 -32.03
C LYS A 477 -15.75 -25.33 -30.53
N LYS A 478 -14.89 -24.81 -29.63
CA LYS A 478 -15.24 -24.61 -28.21
C LYS A 478 -16.14 -23.40 -27.96
N ARG A 479 -15.87 -22.24 -28.57
CA ARG A 479 -16.70 -21.03 -28.43
C ARG A 479 -18.14 -21.28 -28.88
N LYS A 480 -18.39 -22.09 -29.91
CA LYS A 480 -19.74 -22.53 -30.32
C LYS A 480 -20.52 -23.36 -29.28
N ARG A 481 -19.89 -23.84 -28.19
CA ARG A 481 -20.57 -24.53 -27.07
C ARG A 481 -20.93 -23.59 -25.91
N THR A 482 -20.57 -22.32 -25.98
CA THR A 482 -21.08 -21.26 -25.11
C THR A 482 -22.06 -20.44 -25.94
N PRO A 483 -23.29 -20.15 -25.45
CA PRO A 483 -24.25 -19.38 -26.26
C PRO A 483 -23.66 -18.00 -26.60
N PRO A 484 -23.76 -17.54 -27.86
CA PRO A 484 -23.35 -16.19 -28.20
C PRO A 484 -24.25 -15.20 -27.45
N ARG A 485 -23.64 -14.25 -26.72
CA ARG A 485 -24.36 -13.00 -26.41
C ARG A 485 -24.64 -12.29 -27.74
N GLY A 486 -25.82 -11.68 -27.84
CA GLY A 486 -26.32 -11.10 -29.08
C GLY A 486 -25.47 -9.94 -29.62
N PRO A 487 -25.80 -9.40 -30.81
CA PRO A 487 -25.13 -8.22 -31.33
C PRO A 487 -25.19 -7.07 -30.32
N ASN A 488 -24.04 -6.42 -30.08
CA ASN A 488 -23.92 -5.35 -29.09
C ASN A 488 -24.65 -4.07 -29.55
N GLN A 489 -25.98 -4.04 -29.39
CA GLN A 489 -26.67 -2.77 -29.15
C GLN A 489 -26.31 -2.31 -27.74
N TYR A 490 -25.12 -1.73 -27.59
CA TYR A 490 -24.75 -1.02 -26.37
C TYR A 490 -25.79 0.07 -26.14
N ARG A 491 -26.55 -0.04 -25.04
CA ARG A 491 -27.24 1.12 -24.51
C ARG A 491 -26.17 2.05 -23.96
N GLU A 492 -25.83 3.10 -24.71
CA GLU A 492 -25.22 4.31 -24.15
C GLU A 492 -26.29 5.02 -23.32
N ALA A 493 -26.65 4.40 -22.20
CA ALA A 493 -27.60 4.95 -21.27
C ALA A 493 -26.93 6.12 -20.53
N THR A 494 -27.66 7.23 -20.42
CA THR A 494 -27.32 8.43 -19.65
C THR A 494 -27.39 8.20 -18.13
N GLU A 495 -27.07 6.98 -17.68
CA GLU A 495 -27.34 6.42 -16.35
C GLU A 495 -26.33 6.81 -15.25
N GLN A 496 -25.39 7.73 -15.51
CA GLN A 496 -24.51 8.26 -14.45
C GLN A 496 -25.28 9.01 -13.36
N SER A 497 -26.42 9.64 -13.67
CA SER A 497 -27.33 10.19 -12.67
C SER A 497 -27.82 9.11 -11.69
N GLY A 498 -28.31 8.00 -12.24
CA GLY A 498 -28.77 6.84 -11.48
C GLY A 498 -27.67 6.15 -10.66
N TYR A 499 -26.39 6.27 -11.04
CA TYR A 499 -25.28 5.78 -10.22
C TYR A 499 -25.18 6.53 -8.90
N LYS A 500 -25.11 7.87 -8.95
CA LYS A 500 -25.00 8.72 -7.76
C LYS A 500 -26.19 8.51 -6.83
N ASP A 501 -27.41 8.58 -7.36
CA ASP A 501 -28.64 8.42 -6.59
C ASP A 501 -28.73 7.02 -5.95
N HIS A 502 -28.27 5.97 -6.65
CA HIS A 502 -28.29 4.61 -6.11
C HIS A 502 -27.21 4.39 -5.05
N VAL A 503 -26.01 4.94 -5.20
CA VAL A 503 -24.95 4.88 -4.18
C VAL A 503 -25.39 5.64 -2.93
N LEU A 504 -25.82 6.90 -3.07
CA LEU A 504 -26.29 7.70 -1.94
C LEU A 504 -27.52 7.08 -1.28
N LYS A 505 -28.47 6.50 -2.04
CA LYS A 505 -29.62 5.79 -1.47
C LYS A 505 -29.23 4.50 -0.76
N GLN A 506 -28.42 3.62 -1.36
CA GLN A 506 -28.01 2.39 -0.68
C GLN A 506 -27.16 2.67 0.56
N TYR A 507 -26.36 3.74 0.56
CA TYR A 507 -25.64 4.16 1.75
C TYR A 507 -26.57 4.80 2.79
N ALA A 508 -27.57 5.57 2.39
CA ALA A 508 -28.62 6.05 3.31
C ALA A 508 -29.40 4.87 3.92
N ASP A 509 -29.78 3.86 3.14
CA ASP A 509 -30.41 2.62 3.62
C ASP A 509 -29.47 1.81 4.55
N TYR A 510 -28.15 1.90 4.35
CA TYR A 510 -27.13 1.31 5.22
C TYR A 510 -26.96 2.08 6.54
N VAL A 511 -26.92 3.41 6.50
CA VAL A 511 -26.77 4.30 7.66
C VAL A 511 -28.04 4.32 8.52
N ASN A 512 -29.21 4.34 7.88
CA ASN A 512 -30.52 4.29 8.54
C ASN A 512 -30.91 2.89 9.04
N ASN A 513 -30.02 1.91 8.92
CA ASN A 513 -30.21 0.59 9.53
C ASN A 513 -30.07 0.70 11.06
N PRO A 514 -31.08 0.30 11.86
CA PRO A 514 -31.02 0.43 13.33
C PRO A 514 -29.81 -0.26 13.99
N PHE A 515 -29.27 -1.33 13.39
CA PHE A 515 -28.05 -2.01 13.87
C PHE A 515 -26.75 -1.22 13.64
N ASN A 516 -26.76 -0.24 12.73
CA ASN A 516 -25.65 0.67 12.48
C ASN A 516 -25.84 1.98 13.25
N GLN A 517 -27.09 2.46 13.40
CA GLN A 517 -27.44 3.59 14.27
C GLN A 517 -27.06 3.33 15.74
N THR A 518 -27.04 2.07 16.20
CA THR A 518 -26.56 1.71 17.55
C THR A 518 -25.09 2.07 17.82
N PHE A 519 -24.31 2.38 16.78
CA PHE A 519 -22.92 2.83 16.88
C PHE A 519 -22.74 4.34 16.58
N TYR A 520 -23.69 4.99 15.89
CA TYR A 520 -23.51 6.34 15.33
C TYR A 520 -24.82 7.17 15.38
N PRO A 521 -25.06 7.98 16.43
CA PRO A 521 -26.34 8.69 16.59
C PRO A 521 -26.57 9.91 15.66
N PHE A 522 -25.53 10.45 15.02
CA PHE A 522 -25.52 11.82 14.48
C PHE A 522 -25.43 11.94 12.94
N ALA A 523 -25.79 10.89 12.22
CA ALA A 523 -25.68 10.86 10.76
C ALA A 523 -26.69 11.77 10.01
N GLY A 524 -27.66 12.39 10.70
CA GLY A 524 -28.80 13.11 10.09
C GLY A 524 -28.94 14.61 10.42
N GLN A 525 -27.93 15.25 11.01
CA GLN A 525 -27.97 16.68 11.37
C GLN A 525 -27.05 17.50 10.43
N PRO A 526 -27.60 18.37 9.55
CA PRO A 526 -26.82 19.37 8.81
C PRO A 526 -26.53 20.61 9.69
N ASN A 527 -25.39 21.26 9.48
CA ASN A 527 -25.00 22.47 10.23
C ASN A 527 -25.51 23.73 9.51
N PRO A 528 -26.42 24.54 10.09
CA PRO A 528 -27.15 25.58 9.35
C PRO A 528 -26.38 26.91 9.17
N GLY A 529 -25.05 26.93 9.34
CA GLY A 529 -24.29 28.17 9.58
C GLY A 529 -23.28 28.63 8.51
N TYR A 530 -22.95 27.82 7.51
CA TYR A 530 -21.90 28.15 6.52
C TYR A 530 -22.38 27.94 5.07
N THR A 531 -21.79 28.70 4.13
CA THR A 531 -22.12 28.68 2.70
C THR A 531 -20.90 28.35 1.85
N GLY A 532 -21.07 27.49 0.85
CA GLY A 532 -19.97 26.90 0.06
C GLY A 532 -19.07 27.86 -0.74
N GLN A 533 -19.28 29.18 -0.68
CA GLN A 533 -18.32 30.15 -1.23
C GLN A 533 -16.98 30.09 -0.49
N THR A 534 -16.98 29.96 0.84
CA THR A 534 -15.74 29.92 1.64
C THR A 534 -14.88 28.70 1.34
N VAL A 535 -15.46 27.57 0.89
CA VAL A 535 -14.68 26.39 0.47
C VAL A 535 -13.91 26.67 -0.82
N LYS A 536 -14.56 27.32 -1.81
CA LYS A 536 -13.89 27.74 -3.05
C LYS A 536 -12.79 28.78 -2.78
N GLU A 537 -13.08 29.78 -1.94
CA GLU A 537 -12.12 30.84 -1.59
C GLU A 537 -10.91 30.29 -0.82
N ASN A 538 -11.09 29.29 0.04
CA ASN A 538 -9.98 28.59 0.71
C ASN A 538 -9.18 27.69 -0.26
N TYR A 539 -9.85 27.00 -1.19
CA TYR A 539 -9.19 26.23 -2.25
C TYR A 539 -8.35 27.14 -3.17
N GLU A 540 -8.87 28.32 -3.53
CA GLU A 540 -8.15 29.30 -4.35
C GLU A 540 -6.99 29.95 -3.56
N ARG A 541 -7.14 30.25 -2.26
CA ARG A 541 -6.03 30.70 -1.38
C ARG A 541 -4.88 29.68 -1.27
N VAL A 542 -5.18 28.38 -1.12
CA VAL A 542 -4.15 27.33 -1.02
C VAL A 542 -3.38 27.13 -2.34
N LEU A 543 -3.96 27.56 -3.47
CA LEU A 543 -3.35 27.51 -4.80
C LEU A 543 -2.68 28.83 -5.23
N TYR A 544 -3.13 29.97 -4.71
CA TYR A 544 -2.63 31.31 -5.05
C TYR A 544 -2.51 32.22 -3.83
N ASP A 545 -1.29 32.31 -3.28
CA ASP A 545 -0.82 33.51 -2.59
C ASP A 545 0.47 34.01 -3.26
N PRO A 546 0.37 35.00 -4.18
CA PRO A 546 1.51 35.66 -4.78
C PRO A 546 1.91 36.89 -3.95
N VAL A 547 2.74 36.65 -2.92
CA VAL A 547 3.56 37.64 -2.16
C VAL A 547 3.11 39.09 -2.28
N GLN A 548 2.36 39.58 -1.28
CA GLN A 548 2.22 41.02 -1.04
C GLN A 548 2.65 41.39 0.38
N ASP A 549 3.62 42.32 0.47
CA ASP A 549 3.96 43.00 1.71
C ASP A 549 2.76 43.73 2.32
N ASN A 550 2.81 43.93 3.64
CA ASN A 550 1.86 44.68 4.49
C ASN A 550 0.58 43.92 4.89
N ALA A 551 0.72 42.94 5.78
CA ALA A 551 -0.39 42.51 6.63
C ALA A 551 -0.60 43.51 7.80
N PRO A 552 -1.79 44.10 7.97
CA PRO A 552 -2.14 44.86 9.18
C PRO A 552 -2.44 43.93 10.37
N GLU A 553 -2.44 44.48 11.58
CA GLU A 553 -2.47 43.71 12.84
C GLU A 553 -3.74 42.88 13.05
N ASN A 554 -3.58 41.62 13.50
CA ASN A 554 -4.67 40.68 13.74
C ASN A 554 -5.37 40.94 15.10
N SER A 555 -6.41 41.77 15.11
CA SER A 555 -7.14 42.20 16.31
C SER A 555 -8.18 41.22 16.89
N TRP A 556 -8.06 39.91 16.60
CA TRP A 556 -9.04 38.88 17.00
C TRP A 556 -8.58 37.93 18.11
N LEU A 557 -7.51 38.28 18.84
CA LEU A 557 -6.90 37.43 19.88
C LEU A 557 -7.15 37.90 21.33
N GLN A 558 -8.12 38.78 21.56
CA GLN A 558 -8.53 39.21 22.92
C GLN A 558 -10.05 39.16 23.10
N GLU A 559 -10.58 37.98 23.48
CA GLU A 559 -11.70 37.84 24.44
C GLU A 559 -12.03 36.35 24.68
N ARG A 560 -11.53 35.78 25.80
CA ARG A 560 -12.09 34.65 26.60
C ARG A 560 -11.03 34.05 27.54
N VAL A 561 -10.84 34.65 28.72
CA VAL A 561 -10.16 34.02 29.86
C VAL A 561 -10.93 34.34 31.15
N ALA A 562 -11.86 33.45 31.50
CA ALA A 562 -12.48 33.35 32.83
C ALA A 562 -13.35 32.07 32.87
N GLY A 563 -12.83 31.01 33.49
CA GLY A 563 -13.58 29.79 33.82
C GLY A 563 -13.24 29.37 35.26
N PRO A 564 -14.17 28.74 35.99
CA PRO A 564 -13.94 28.35 37.38
C PRO A 564 -12.89 27.23 37.50
N GLU A 565 -12.27 27.15 38.68
CA GLU A 565 -11.28 26.12 39.03
C GLU A 565 -11.85 24.70 38.82
N GLN A 566 -11.05 23.81 38.21
CA GLN A 566 -11.37 22.39 38.10
C GLN A 566 -10.55 21.61 39.13
N THR A 567 -11.23 20.99 40.09
CA THR A 567 -10.68 19.94 40.94
C THR A 567 -10.69 18.61 40.19
N TYR A 568 -9.58 17.89 40.19
CA TYR A 568 -9.51 16.52 39.66
C TYR A 568 -9.37 15.55 40.83
N GLU A 569 -10.42 14.78 41.11
CA GLU A 569 -10.33 13.62 42.00
C GLU A 569 -9.42 12.57 41.34
N SER A 570 -8.38 12.12 42.06
CA SER A 570 -7.50 11.05 41.58
C SER A 570 -7.26 10.01 42.66
N SER A 571 -7.61 8.75 42.36
CA SER A 571 -7.39 7.62 43.26
C SER A 571 -6.16 6.84 42.83
N ARG A 572 -5.21 6.62 43.73
CA ARG A 572 -4.05 5.75 43.52
C ARG A 572 -4.40 4.35 44.01
N ILE A 573 -4.23 3.36 43.14
CA ILE A 573 -4.55 1.96 43.43
C ILE A 573 -3.24 1.20 43.62
N TYR A 574 -3.05 0.62 44.79
CA TYR A 574 -1.93 -0.24 45.13
C TYR A 574 -2.43 -1.68 45.27
N TYR A 575 -1.72 -2.62 44.66
CA TYR A 575 -2.01 -4.05 44.72
C TYR A 575 -0.80 -4.76 45.30
N ASN A 576 -1.01 -5.61 46.31
CA ASN A 576 0.06 -6.31 47.00
C ASN A 576 0.04 -7.81 46.65
N GLU A 577 1.00 -8.23 45.82
CA GLU A 577 1.08 -9.59 45.29
C GLU A 577 1.33 -10.66 46.38
N ASP A 578 1.88 -10.28 47.54
CA ASP A 578 2.16 -11.21 48.65
C ASP A 578 0.91 -11.60 49.46
N ASN A 579 -0.20 -10.83 49.37
CA ASN A 579 -1.44 -11.14 50.10
C ASN A 579 -2.76 -10.89 49.32
N ASP A 580 -2.69 -10.62 48.02
CA ASP A 580 -3.85 -10.50 47.10
C ASP A 580 -4.85 -9.38 47.49
N GLU A 581 -4.37 -8.35 48.19
CA GLU A 581 -5.16 -7.18 48.59
C GLU A 581 -4.96 -5.98 47.66
N VAL A 582 -6.07 -5.29 47.37
CA VAL A 582 -6.11 -4.01 46.67
C VAL A 582 -6.46 -2.91 47.66
N THR A 583 -5.60 -1.90 47.78
CA THR A 583 -5.86 -0.67 48.54
C THR A 583 -5.98 0.51 47.59
N VAL A 584 -6.89 1.44 47.93
CA VAL A 584 -7.18 2.64 47.15
C VAL A 584 -7.01 3.84 48.05
N GLU A 585 -6.24 4.82 47.59
CA GLU A 585 -5.90 6.04 48.33
C GLU A 585 -6.28 7.26 47.47
N ASP A 586 -7.25 8.04 47.94
CA ASP A 586 -7.79 9.20 47.22
C ASP A 586 -6.93 10.45 47.51
N VAL A 587 -6.57 11.19 46.45
CA VAL A 587 -5.64 12.32 46.50
C VAL A 587 -6.23 13.53 45.77
N ASP A 588 -6.51 14.60 46.53
CA ASP A 588 -6.92 15.91 46.03
C ASP A 588 -5.71 16.68 45.49
N GLU A 589 -5.53 16.74 44.16
CA GLU A 589 -4.53 17.59 43.51
C GLU A 589 -5.18 18.88 42.96
N TYR A 590 -4.64 20.05 43.37
CA TYR A 590 -5.10 21.37 42.95
C TYR A 590 -4.03 22.08 42.10
N ALA A 591 -4.42 22.65 40.96
CA ALA A 591 -3.55 23.47 40.12
C ALA A 591 -4.01 24.94 40.15
N THR A 592 -3.08 25.88 40.37
CA THR A 592 -3.34 27.32 40.21
C THR A 592 -2.74 27.82 38.88
N PRO A 593 -3.37 28.76 38.15
CA PRO A 593 -3.03 28.99 36.74
C PRO A 593 -1.62 29.55 36.44
N ASP A 594 -1.02 30.30 37.38
CA ASP A 594 0.07 31.26 37.06
C ASP A 594 1.45 30.94 37.68
N SER A 595 1.75 29.68 38.06
CA SER A 595 3.07 29.36 38.67
C SER A 595 3.79 28.08 38.22
N GLY A 596 3.11 27.13 37.56
CA GLY A 596 3.76 25.94 36.99
C GLY A 596 4.40 24.98 38.01
N GLN A 597 4.02 25.04 39.28
CA GLN A 597 4.46 24.11 40.33
C GLN A 597 3.27 23.38 40.95
N PHE A 598 3.39 22.05 41.08
CA PHE A 598 2.47 21.21 41.83
C PHE A 598 2.94 21.08 43.28
N GLY A 599 2.02 21.18 44.25
CA GLY A 599 2.33 21.11 45.68
C GLY A 599 1.39 20.15 46.41
N VAL A 600 1.95 19.13 47.07
CA VAL A 600 1.21 18.13 47.84
C VAL A 600 1.08 18.57 49.30
N LYS A 601 -0.06 18.27 49.94
CA LYS A 601 -0.30 18.49 51.37
C LYS A 601 -0.75 17.19 52.04
N GLU A 602 0.17 16.50 52.71
CA GLU A 602 -0.15 15.32 53.50
C GLU A 602 -1.05 15.65 54.71
N ARG A 603 -1.98 14.77 55.04
CA ARG A 603 -2.70 14.76 56.33
C ARG A 603 -2.26 13.57 57.16
N THR A 604 -1.44 13.81 58.17
CA THR A 604 -0.99 12.77 59.10
C THR A 604 -2.10 12.42 60.10
N HIS A 605 -2.52 11.15 60.16
CA HIS A 605 -3.27 10.61 61.29
C HIS A 605 -2.51 9.44 61.91
N HIS A 606 -2.04 9.62 63.16
CA HIS A 606 -1.45 8.54 63.94
C HIS A 606 -2.53 7.65 64.58
N GLN A 607 -2.35 6.34 64.46
CA GLN A 607 -2.63 5.40 65.56
C GLN A 607 -1.54 4.31 65.59
N GLN A 608 -1.05 3.98 66.78
CA GLN A 608 -0.08 2.92 67.04
C GLN A 608 -0.76 1.76 67.76
N GLN A 609 -0.47 0.51 67.38
CA GLN A 609 -0.34 -0.58 68.37
C GLN A 609 0.42 -1.82 67.84
N GLN A 610 1.62 -2.01 68.40
CA GLN A 610 2.26 -3.26 68.83
C GLN A 610 2.44 -4.47 67.86
N GLN A 611 3.73 -4.82 67.67
CA GLN A 611 4.29 -6.13 67.25
C GLN A 611 4.19 -7.20 68.38
N PRO A 612 4.66 -8.48 68.25
CA PRO A 612 5.48 -9.10 67.19
C PRO A 612 5.13 -10.55 66.74
N SER A 613 5.71 -11.01 65.61
CA SER A 613 6.45 -12.29 65.52
C SER A 613 7.31 -12.38 64.25
N GLU A 614 8.22 -13.36 64.19
CA GLU A 614 9.38 -13.42 63.28
C GLU A 614 9.09 -14.08 61.91
N SER A 615 9.78 -13.64 60.86
CA SER A 615 10.59 -14.56 60.01
C SER A 615 11.63 -13.78 59.18
N ARG A 616 12.58 -14.50 58.55
CA ARG A 616 13.67 -13.91 57.75
C ARG A 616 13.38 -14.08 56.25
N SER A 617 13.52 -13.01 55.47
CA SER A 617 13.75 -13.09 54.01
C SER A 617 15.22 -12.76 53.68
N HIS A 618 15.70 -13.17 52.50
CA HIS A 618 17.00 -12.78 51.96
C HIS A 618 16.78 -11.77 50.84
N GLN A 619 17.50 -10.64 50.87
CA GLN A 619 17.57 -9.76 49.70
C GLN A 619 18.41 -10.42 48.59
N TYR A 620 17.88 -10.41 47.37
CA TYR A 620 18.65 -10.59 46.14
C TYR A 620 18.42 -9.37 45.25
N GLU A 621 19.24 -8.34 45.43
CA GLU A 621 19.37 -7.29 44.43
C GLU A 621 20.16 -7.83 43.22
N GLN A 622 19.64 -7.63 42.01
CA GLN A 622 20.45 -7.75 40.79
C GLN A 622 20.47 -6.43 40.02
N TYR A 623 21.48 -5.61 40.33
CA TYR A 623 21.88 -4.51 39.45
C TYR A 623 22.59 -5.08 38.21
N VAL A 624 22.16 -4.64 37.02
CA VAL A 624 23.00 -4.70 35.81
C VAL A 624 23.28 -3.26 35.37
N ARG A 625 24.49 -2.79 35.65
CA ARG A 625 24.98 -1.49 35.17
C ARG A 625 25.41 -1.63 33.71
N TYR A 626 25.18 -0.58 32.92
CA TYR A 626 26.04 -0.27 31.78
C TYR A 626 26.99 0.86 32.20
N ASN A 627 28.28 0.71 31.89
CA ASN A 627 29.28 1.73 32.23
C ASN A 627 29.12 2.97 31.34
N THR A 628 28.99 4.13 31.97
CA THR A 628 29.49 5.40 31.44
C THR A 628 30.88 5.65 32.01
N SER A 629 31.76 6.23 31.19
CA SER A 629 33.07 6.74 31.62
C SER A 629 33.38 8.00 30.80
N ASP A 630 33.83 9.03 31.50
CA ASP A 630 34.16 10.36 30.96
C ASP A 630 35.24 10.30 29.85
N SER A 631 35.44 11.32 29.00
CA SER A 631 35.46 12.74 29.35
C SER A 631 35.36 13.71 28.16
N SER A 632 35.10 14.97 28.52
CA SER A 632 35.07 16.20 27.71
C SER A 632 36.25 16.42 26.74
N ALA A 633 35.96 17.01 25.57
CA ALA A 633 36.70 18.17 25.06
C ALA A 633 35.91 18.96 23.99
N ASP A 634 36.23 20.24 23.93
CA ASP A 634 35.56 21.37 23.26
C ASP A 634 35.74 21.52 21.73
N VAL A 635 34.98 22.45 21.16
CA VAL A 635 35.35 23.39 20.06
C VAL A 635 35.37 22.98 18.54
N THR A 636 34.63 23.79 17.77
CA THR A 636 34.65 24.09 16.31
C THR A 636 34.15 23.13 15.22
N ASN A 637 33.28 23.71 14.38
CA ASN A 637 33.03 23.40 12.96
C ASN A 637 34.08 24.17 12.10
N PRO A 638 34.57 23.65 10.96
CA PRO A 638 33.87 23.91 9.69
C PRO A 638 33.90 22.74 8.66
N ALA A 639 33.08 22.89 7.62
CA ALA A 639 33.06 22.08 6.39
C ALA A 639 33.91 22.76 5.27
N PRO A 640 33.86 22.33 3.99
CA PRO A 640 34.08 20.99 3.43
C PRO A 640 35.15 20.97 2.30
N ASN A 641 35.60 19.77 1.88
CA ASN A 641 36.13 19.43 0.53
C ASN A 641 35.90 17.92 0.33
N GLN A 642 35.53 17.35 -0.83
CA GLN A 642 36.06 17.42 -2.20
C GLN A 642 37.50 16.92 -2.38
N GLU A 643 37.64 15.61 -2.61
CA GLU A 643 38.45 14.98 -3.69
C GLU A 643 38.13 13.45 -3.68
N GLN A 644 37.70 12.87 -4.80
CA GLN A 644 38.53 12.17 -5.80
C GLN A 644 39.54 11.16 -5.22
N TYR A 645 39.28 9.87 -5.46
CA TYR A 645 40.31 8.83 -5.46
C TYR A 645 40.15 7.93 -6.69
N GLN A 646 41.20 7.85 -7.50
CA GLN A 646 41.31 6.90 -8.61
C GLN A 646 41.96 5.58 -8.15
N PHE A 647 41.72 4.52 -8.90
CA PHE A 647 42.38 3.22 -8.73
C PHE A 647 43.83 3.24 -9.25
N VAL A 648 44.73 2.59 -8.50
CA VAL A 648 45.94 1.92 -9.05
C VAL A 648 46.07 0.56 -8.34
N PRO A 649 46.29 -0.57 -9.05
CA PRO A 649 46.27 -1.91 -8.46
C PRO A 649 47.66 -2.43 -8.04
N SER A 650 47.69 -3.56 -7.32
CA SER A 650 48.91 -4.31 -6.99
C SER A 650 48.77 -5.82 -7.27
N ASN A 651 49.38 -6.25 -8.38
CA ASN A 651 49.97 -7.58 -8.60
C ASN A 651 51.17 -7.80 -7.62
N ASP A 652 51.69 -8.98 -7.24
CA ASP A 652 51.34 -10.42 -7.28
C ASP A 652 52.08 -11.08 -6.05
N GLU A 653 52.42 -12.36 -5.82
CA GLU A 653 52.45 -13.62 -6.60
C GLU A 653 52.38 -14.88 -5.67
N ASP A 654 51.26 -15.62 -5.74
CA ASP A 654 51.16 -17.11 -5.70
C ASP A 654 51.76 -17.95 -4.50
N VAL A 655 51.79 -19.28 -4.69
CA VAL A 655 52.48 -20.36 -3.94
C VAL A 655 51.68 -21.14 -2.86
N THR A 656 50.78 -22.00 -3.37
CA THR A 656 50.54 -23.42 -2.97
C THR A 656 49.86 -23.84 -1.64
N LYS A 657 48.71 -24.53 -1.81
CA LYS A 657 48.30 -25.84 -1.25
C LYS A 657 48.67 -26.26 0.20
N SER A 658 47.63 -26.48 1.02
CA SER A 658 47.55 -27.68 1.90
C SER A 658 46.10 -28.10 2.17
N ASN A 659 45.90 -29.39 2.47
CA ASN A 659 44.58 -30.02 2.65
C ASN A 659 44.35 -30.36 4.14
N THR A 660 43.34 -29.79 4.80
CA THR A 660 42.79 -30.34 6.07
C THR A 660 41.37 -29.83 6.33
N GLN A 661 40.43 -30.75 6.61
CA GLN A 661 39.25 -30.42 7.41
C GLN A 661 39.64 -30.41 8.90
N PRO A 662 38.86 -29.72 9.74
CA PRO A 662 38.05 -30.52 10.67
C PRO A 662 36.56 -30.13 10.67
N ARG A 663 35.73 -31.04 11.20
CA ARG A 663 34.28 -30.85 11.35
C ARG A 663 33.98 -30.34 12.75
N HIS A 664 33.22 -29.25 12.88
CA HIS A 664 32.17 -29.07 13.89
C HIS A 664 31.15 -28.08 13.27
N ARG A 665 29.89 -28.44 13.02
CA ARG A 665 28.79 -28.64 13.99
C ARG A 665 28.60 -27.46 14.94
N ASP A 666 28.05 -26.38 14.39
CA ASP A 666 27.09 -25.55 15.12
C ASP A 666 25.79 -25.42 14.31
N SER A 667 24.66 -25.73 14.95
CA SER A 667 23.35 -25.79 14.29
C SER A 667 22.48 -24.60 14.68
N GLN A 668 22.78 -23.43 14.13
CA GLN A 668 21.87 -22.29 14.20
C GLN A 668 20.57 -22.60 13.45
N LYS A 669 19.52 -22.93 14.21
CA LYS A 669 18.14 -23.00 13.70
C LYS A 669 17.63 -21.59 13.43
N MET A 670 17.93 -21.04 12.25
CA MET A 670 17.19 -19.88 11.75
C MET A 670 15.69 -20.20 11.77
N ARG A 671 14.90 -19.37 12.43
CA ARG A 671 13.44 -19.54 12.49
C ARG A 671 12.85 -19.10 11.15
N TYR A 672 12.02 -19.95 10.55
CA TYR A 672 11.37 -19.69 9.25
C TYR A 672 10.16 -18.72 9.34
N SER A 673 10.22 -17.73 10.25
CA SER A 673 9.19 -16.70 10.42
C SER A 673 9.23 -15.64 9.32
N ASP A 674 10.44 -15.27 8.89
CA ASP A 674 10.69 -13.96 8.26
C ASP A 674 10.54 -13.98 6.72
N ILE A 675 10.03 -15.09 6.17
CA ILE A 675 9.88 -15.35 4.73
C ILE A 675 8.40 -15.18 4.27
N VAL A 676 7.48 -14.94 5.22
CA VAL A 676 6.05 -14.71 4.92
C VAL A 676 5.70 -13.26 5.18
N GLY A 677 5.46 -12.49 4.10
CA GLY A 677 4.84 -11.17 4.20
C GLY A 677 3.53 -11.28 4.99
N THR A 678 3.46 -10.60 6.14
CA THR A 678 2.54 -10.97 7.23
C THR A 678 1.07 -10.82 6.83
N SER A 679 0.41 -11.93 6.54
CA SER A 679 -1.05 -11.95 6.46
C SER A 679 -1.63 -11.63 7.84
N TYR A 680 -2.52 -10.65 7.93
CA TYR A 680 -3.19 -10.19 9.16
C TYR A 680 -3.70 -11.32 10.09
N GLN A 681 -4.04 -12.49 9.52
CA GLN A 681 -4.48 -13.67 10.28
C GLN A 681 -3.41 -14.24 11.24
N GLY A 682 -2.12 -14.07 10.95
CA GLY A 682 -1.03 -14.48 11.84
C GLY A 682 -0.96 -13.59 13.07
N THR A 683 -0.89 -12.27 12.85
CA THR A 683 -0.88 -11.25 13.92
C THR A 683 -2.12 -11.36 14.81
N MET A 684 -3.30 -11.56 14.21
CA MET A 684 -4.56 -11.72 14.96
C MET A 684 -4.56 -12.97 15.85
N MET A 685 -3.95 -14.08 15.40
CA MET A 685 -3.80 -15.30 16.21
C MET A 685 -2.86 -15.11 17.40
N ASP A 686 -1.74 -14.41 17.22
CA ASP A 686 -0.80 -14.16 18.33
C ASP A 686 -1.32 -13.09 19.32
N MET A 687 -2.13 -12.13 18.86
CA MET A 687 -2.90 -11.26 19.76
C MET A 687 -3.92 -12.07 20.59
N MET A 688 -4.66 -12.99 19.97
CA MET A 688 -5.61 -13.85 20.69
C MET A 688 -4.92 -14.78 21.70
N LYS A 689 -3.73 -15.31 21.41
CA LYS A 689 -2.92 -16.07 22.40
C LYS A 689 -2.53 -15.21 23.59
N LYS A 690 -2.00 -14.00 23.36
CA LYS A 690 -1.64 -13.09 24.45
C LYS A 690 -2.85 -12.76 25.34
N GLN A 691 -4.04 -12.62 24.74
CA GLN A 691 -5.27 -12.36 25.49
C GLN A 691 -5.77 -13.58 26.29
N GLN A 692 -5.46 -14.82 25.86
CA GLN A 692 -5.70 -16.02 26.66
C GLN A 692 -4.66 -16.24 27.77
N GLN A 693 -3.45 -15.69 27.64
CA GLN A 693 -2.39 -15.77 28.66
C GLN A 693 -2.53 -14.72 29.78
N GLY A 694 -3.57 -13.88 29.73
CA GLY A 694 -3.98 -13.00 30.83
C GLY A 694 -5.19 -13.51 31.62
N VAL A 695 -5.55 -14.80 31.48
CA VAL A 695 -6.68 -15.44 32.19
C VAL A 695 -6.30 -16.88 32.58
N SER A 696 -5.37 -17.01 33.53
CA SER A 696 -5.01 -18.27 34.19
C SER A 696 -4.46 -18.00 35.58
#